data_AF-A0A101XF81-F1
#
_entry.id   AF-A0A101XF81-F1
#
_cell.length_a   1.000
_cell.length_b   1.000
_cell.length_c   1.000
_cell.angle_alpha   90.00
_cell.angle_beta   90.00
_cell.angle_gamma   90.00
#
_symmetry.space_group_name_H-M   'P 1'
#
loop_
_entity.id
_entity.type
_entity.pdbx_description
1 polymer ?
#
loop_
_entity_poly.entity_id
_entity_poly.type
_entity_poly.pdbx_seq_one_letter_code
_entity_poly.pdbx_strand_id
1 'polypeptide(L)'
;MLGMFYILFSFVPWIIYWIICGMGDRSGVVIALVISFLLVIPQMHRRNFNIMDLTSLFYFSVATIATFILGSNIFVEKSGFLGYLSLSLMAFISIAIKRPYTLQVAKRDYPEIYWREKSFLKINNMITGIWAAIFMLNAVMFIFLNTPLAIISSNILVAIGIALSILLPLKVPVYLALKEFRKYDWSVDVDPRRPKGEDEYDVIIVGSGIGGLTCGALLSKRGYKVLVLEQHYLVGGYCSSFSRKNFVFNTGVANVSGLWEKGPVNYLLRELGLRKDDFFIRNRMRFIFRGRAVDFDGLEEFMETLSNMFPEEREKIRAFFHEAVKAYEECYRETEYYGVPLPAELIAKVLGAKKLLDYPREHPHFYDWMNKTYREKLDEYFTNENLKSLLGALLGYLGTRPEETPASSALTAVVSYYLHGGYFPKGGAQRFSDALKAFIESHGGKVLTMHKVDKILIENGTVKGVMSRGKVFRSNVVVSNVNAKMTFLELVGEENLDRGFVEYIKSLKMSPSVFMVFLGVDMDLSGYPTIIEDLDDRLSIVINSNADPSLAPKGAASITILTGANYHDFPERATKEYLAVKKRLAEILIWKAERIIPNLSKHIVVQDAATPRTFERYTSMPEGAIYSFDQSINTKRPYFKTPIKGLYLVGASTFPGGGIEAAVISGIICANDIYKWKLK
;
A
#
# COMPACT_ATOMS: atom_id res chain seq x y z
N MET A 1 22.31 -15.81 -21.85
CA MET A 1 21.51 -16.90 -22.45
C MET A 1 20.22 -16.97 -21.64
N LEU A 2 19.04 -16.80 -22.26
CA LEU A 2 17.77 -16.98 -21.54
C LEU A 2 17.75 -18.36 -20.87
N GLY A 3 17.20 -18.44 -19.66
CA GLY A 3 17.04 -19.67 -18.89
C GLY A 3 16.38 -20.77 -19.72
N MET A 4 15.39 -20.43 -20.54
CA MET A 4 14.74 -21.41 -21.43
C MET A 4 15.70 -22.10 -22.41
N PHE A 5 16.75 -21.44 -22.90
CA PHE A 5 17.77 -22.12 -23.71
C PHE A 5 18.68 -23.01 -22.86
N TYR A 6 18.97 -22.58 -21.63
CA TYR A 6 19.78 -23.36 -20.71
C TYR A 6 19.11 -24.68 -20.30
N ILE A 7 17.80 -24.68 -20.07
CA ILE A 7 17.07 -25.92 -19.74
C ILE A 7 17.10 -26.92 -20.90
N LEU A 8 17.01 -26.44 -22.15
CA LEU A 8 17.10 -27.29 -23.34
C LEU A 8 18.45 -28.01 -23.41
N PHE A 9 19.55 -27.33 -23.08
CA PHE A 9 20.88 -27.96 -23.01
C PHE A 9 20.95 -29.07 -21.94
N SER A 10 20.35 -28.87 -20.77
CA SER A 10 20.28 -29.90 -19.73
C SER A 10 19.47 -31.15 -20.13
N PHE A 11 18.56 -31.03 -21.12
CA PHE A 11 17.84 -32.18 -21.68
C PHE A 11 18.59 -32.91 -22.80
N VAL A 12 19.65 -32.33 -23.38
CA VAL A 12 20.39 -32.94 -24.51
C VAL A 12 20.89 -34.37 -24.21
N PRO A 13 21.49 -34.68 -23.05
CA PRO A 13 21.87 -36.06 -22.70
C PRO A 13 20.70 -37.04 -22.78
N TRP A 14 19.53 -36.64 -22.29
CA TRP A 14 18.32 -37.46 -22.26
C TRP A 14 17.73 -37.68 -23.66
N ILE A 15 17.70 -36.63 -24.48
CA ILE A 15 17.21 -36.70 -25.86
C ILE A 15 18.08 -37.65 -26.69
N ILE A 16 19.40 -37.51 -26.60
CA ILE A 16 20.34 -38.36 -27.33
C ILE A 16 20.25 -39.81 -26.86
N TYR A 17 20.15 -40.02 -25.54
CA TYR A 17 19.94 -41.33 -24.95
C TYR A 17 18.67 -42.01 -25.49
N TRP A 18 17.52 -41.31 -25.48
CA TRP A 18 16.26 -41.89 -25.97
C TRP A 18 16.29 -42.19 -27.47
N ILE A 19 16.94 -41.36 -28.29
CA ILE A 19 17.06 -41.60 -29.73
C ILE A 19 17.94 -42.82 -30.01
N ILE A 20 19.18 -42.84 -29.49
CA ILE A 20 20.16 -43.86 -29.83
C ILE A 20 19.82 -45.20 -29.19
N CYS A 21 19.43 -45.21 -27.91
CA CYS A 21 18.99 -46.45 -27.27
C CYS A 21 17.62 -46.92 -27.77
N GLY A 22 16.76 -46.01 -28.24
CA GLY A 22 15.52 -46.36 -28.93
C GLY A 22 15.73 -47.12 -30.24
N MET A 23 16.89 -46.94 -30.89
CA MET A 23 17.34 -47.73 -32.04
C MET A 23 18.02 -49.05 -31.63
N GLY A 24 18.11 -49.34 -30.33
CA GLY A 24 18.79 -50.52 -29.79
C GLY A 24 20.30 -50.38 -29.63
N ASP A 25 20.87 -49.20 -29.90
CA ASP A 25 22.32 -48.99 -29.81
C ASP A 25 22.74 -48.60 -28.37
N ARG A 26 23.69 -49.37 -27.83
CA ARG A 26 24.25 -49.20 -26.49
C ARG A 26 25.14 -47.96 -26.39
N SER A 27 25.66 -47.46 -27.51
CA SER A 27 26.50 -46.26 -27.56
C SER A 27 25.80 -45.02 -26.99
N GLY A 28 24.46 -44.98 -27.04
CA GLY A 28 23.64 -43.89 -26.53
C GLY A 28 23.85 -43.60 -25.04
N VAL A 29 24.13 -44.63 -24.23
CA VAL A 29 24.42 -44.47 -22.80
C VAL A 29 25.75 -43.74 -22.58
N VAL A 30 26.78 -44.11 -23.34
CA VAL A 30 28.14 -43.52 -23.21
C VAL A 30 28.16 -42.09 -23.73
N ILE A 31 27.52 -41.85 -24.88
CA ILE A 31 27.43 -40.50 -25.46
C ILE A 31 26.71 -39.57 -24.48
N ALA A 32 25.59 -40.01 -23.88
CA ALA A 32 24.87 -39.22 -22.88
C ALA A 32 25.68 -38.97 -21.60
N LEU A 33 26.52 -39.93 -21.17
CA LEU A 33 27.44 -39.73 -20.05
C LEU A 33 28.49 -38.65 -20.36
N VAL A 34 29.12 -38.71 -21.53
CA VAL A 34 30.12 -37.72 -21.97
C VAL A 34 29.52 -36.32 -21.99
N ILE A 35 28.33 -36.16 -22.57
CA ILE A 35 27.65 -34.86 -22.62
C ILE A 35 27.29 -34.38 -21.21
N SER A 36 26.79 -35.27 -20.34
CA SER A 36 26.49 -34.92 -18.95
C SER A 36 27.73 -34.44 -18.20
N PHE A 37 28.88 -35.07 -18.43
CA PHE A 37 30.16 -34.66 -17.85
C PHE A 37 30.57 -33.25 -18.35
N LEU A 38 30.48 -33.01 -19.66
CA LEU A 38 30.75 -31.69 -20.26
C LEU A 38 29.85 -30.57 -19.71
N LEU A 39 28.58 -30.88 -19.40
CA LEU A 39 27.66 -29.90 -18.80
C LEU A 39 28.01 -29.56 -17.35
N VAL A 40 28.59 -30.50 -16.58
CA VAL A 40 28.93 -30.32 -15.16
C VAL A 40 30.28 -29.63 -14.95
N ILE A 41 31.26 -29.79 -15.86
CA ILE A 41 32.62 -29.19 -15.73
C ILE A 41 32.58 -27.66 -15.46
N PRO A 42 31.82 -26.83 -16.21
CA PRO A 42 31.76 -25.40 -15.94
C PRO A 42 31.10 -25.06 -14.60
N GLN A 43 30.23 -25.94 -14.10
CA GLN A 43 29.49 -25.76 -12.85
C GLN A 43 30.37 -26.02 -11.63
N MET A 44 31.31 -26.96 -11.74
CA MET A 44 32.33 -27.21 -10.71
C MET A 44 33.18 -25.97 -10.45
N HIS A 45 33.59 -25.28 -11.51
CA HIS A 45 34.38 -24.04 -11.42
C HIS A 45 33.60 -22.90 -10.73
N ARG A 46 32.28 -22.84 -10.94
CA ARG A 46 31.40 -21.79 -10.38
C ARG A 46 30.76 -22.15 -9.04
N ARG A 47 30.99 -23.37 -8.54
CA ARG A 47 30.34 -23.93 -7.32
C ARG A 47 28.81 -23.78 -7.31
N ASN A 48 28.18 -23.86 -8.48
CA ASN A 48 26.73 -23.70 -8.62
C ASN A 48 26.19 -24.83 -9.51
N PHE A 49 25.68 -25.88 -8.87
CA PHE A 49 25.26 -27.12 -9.54
C PHE A 49 23.77 -27.14 -9.86
N ASN A 50 23.47 -27.58 -11.08
CA ASN A 50 22.12 -27.89 -11.54
C ASN A 50 21.73 -29.32 -11.15
N ILE A 51 20.59 -29.43 -10.48
CA ILE A 51 20.04 -30.71 -9.99
C ILE A 51 19.83 -31.67 -11.16
N MET A 52 19.37 -31.17 -12.31
CA MET A 52 19.13 -32.00 -13.50
C MET A 52 20.45 -32.53 -14.08
N ASP A 53 21.48 -31.69 -14.16
CA ASP A 53 22.78 -32.09 -14.74
C ASP A 53 23.49 -33.10 -13.84
N LEU A 54 23.42 -32.92 -12.51
CA LEU A 54 23.92 -33.91 -11.54
C LEU A 54 23.16 -35.23 -11.61
N THR A 55 21.83 -35.17 -11.76
CA THR A 55 21.00 -36.37 -11.92
C THR A 55 21.36 -37.10 -13.22
N SER A 56 21.58 -36.36 -14.30
CA SER A 56 22.02 -36.91 -15.59
C SER A 56 23.36 -37.62 -15.44
N LEU A 57 24.36 -36.97 -14.86
CA LEU A 57 25.68 -37.55 -14.62
C LEU A 57 25.60 -38.83 -13.78
N PHE A 58 24.82 -38.82 -12.70
CA PHE A 58 24.62 -39.98 -11.84
C PHE A 58 23.92 -41.13 -12.58
N TYR A 59 22.78 -40.86 -13.23
CA TYR A 59 22.01 -41.85 -13.97
C TYR A 59 22.86 -42.50 -15.06
N PHE A 60 23.54 -41.72 -15.90
CA PHE A 60 24.33 -42.25 -17.00
C PHE A 60 25.60 -42.97 -16.54
N SER A 61 26.16 -42.61 -15.38
CA SER A 61 27.27 -43.36 -14.77
C SER A 61 26.81 -44.75 -14.33
N VAL A 62 25.66 -44.84 -13.64
CA VAL A 62 25.05 -46.12 -13.24
C VAL A 62 24.66 -46.94 -14.46
N ALA A 63 24.04 -46.32 -15.47
CA ALA A 63 23.64 -46.99 -16.71
C ALA A 63 24.86 -47.53 -17.49
N THR A 64 25.97 -46.79 -17.53
CA THR A 64 27.21 -47.22 -18.20
C THR A 64 27.81 -48.44 -17.50
N ILE A 65 27.92 -48.39 -16.17
CA ILE A 65 28.40 -49.53 -15.37
C ILE A 65 27.50 -50.74 -15.57
N ALA A 66 26.18 -50.57 -15.49
CA ALA A 66 25.23 -51.66 -15.67
C ALA A 66 25.32 -52.28 -17.08
N THR A 67 25.44 -51.46 -18.11
CA THR A 67 25.43 -51.90 -19.52
C THR A 67 26.73 -52.55 -19.96
N PHE A 68 27.88 -51.96 -19.59
CA PHE A 68 29.19 -52.38 -20.11
C PHE A 68 30.02 -53.21 -19.14
N ILE A 69 29.80 -53.06 -17.82
CA ILE A 69 30.55 -53.81 -16.80
C ILE A 69 29.74 -55.02 -16.32
N LEU A 70 28.45 -54.82 -16.01
CA LEU A 70 27.56 -55.88 -15.51
C LEU A 70 26.80 -56.62 -16.62
N GLY A 71 26.92 -56.18 -17.88
CA GLY A 71 26.31 -56.82 -19.05
C GLY A 71 24.77 -56.72 -19.15
N SER A 72 24.13 -55.82 -18.39
CA SER A 72 22.68 -55.66 -18.36
C SER A 72 22.18 -54.65 -19.41
N ASN A 73 21.31 -55.09 -20.32
CA ASN A 73 20.73 -54.22 -21.36
C ASN A 73 19.48 -53.45 -20.92
N ILE A 74 19.09 -53.53 -19.63
CA ILE A 74 17.83 -52.93 -19.15
C ILE A 74 17.76 -51.42 -19.40
N PHE A 75 18.90 -50.72 -19.31
CA PHE A 75 19.01 -49.29 -19.59
C PHE A 75 18.92 -48.96 -21.07
N VAL A 76 19.02 -49.92 -21.99
CA VAL A 76 18.84 -49.71 -23.42
C VAL A 76 17.41 -50.08 -23.80
N GLU A 77 16.96 -51.27 -23.41
CA GLU A 77 15.63 -51.83 -23.72
C GLU A 77 14.48 -51.07 -23.06
N LYS A 78 14.67 -50.59 -21.83
CA LYS A 78 13.66 -49.83 -21.06
C LYS A 78 14.05 -48.36 -20.88
N SER A 79 14.79 -47.82 -21.84
CA SER A 79 15.33 -46.44 -21.81
C SER A 79 14.26 -45.36 -21.60
N GLY A 80 13.07 -45.52 -22.20
CA GLY A 80 11.93 -44.63 -21.96
C GLY A 80 11.47 -44.65 -20.51
N PHE A 81 11.10 -45.83 -19.99
CA PHE A 81 10.62 -45.98 -18.61
C PHE A 81 11.64 -45.49 -17.57
N LEU A 82 12.88 -46.02 -17.61
CA LEU A 82 13.90 -45.71 -16.61
C LEU A 82 14.33 -44.24 -16.66
N GLY A 83 14.40 -43.65 -17.85
CA GLY A 83 14.78 -42.26 -17.99
C GLY A 83 13.71 -41.30 -17.46
N TYR A 84 12.45 -41.50 -17.85
CA TYR A 84 11.36 -40.68 -17.33
C TYR A 84 11.11 -40.89 -15.83
N LEU A 85 11.25 -42.11 -15.32
CA LEU A 85 11.16 -42.36 -13.87
C LEU A 85 12.26 -41.60 -13.10
N SER A 86 13.48 -41.60 -13.62
CA SER A 86 14.60 -40.89 -12.99
C SER A 86 14.38 -39.37 -12.97
N LEU A 87 13.89 -38.80 -14.07
CA LEU A 87 13.52 -37.38 -14.15
C LEU A 87 12.34 -37.03 -13.23
N SER A 88 11.35 -37.92 -13.10
CA SER A 88 10.23 -37.77 -12.17
C SER A 88 10.71 -37.74 -10.72
N LEU A 89 11.54 -38.71 -10.31
CA LEU A 89 12.12 -38.77 -8.98
C LEU A 89 12.96 -37.53 -8.67
N MET A 90 13.78 -37.08 -9.63
CA MET A 90 14.55 -35.84 -9.51
C MET A 90 13.64 -34.63 -9.26
N ALA A 91 12.55 -34.50 -10.03
CA ALA A 91 11.60 -33.39 -9.86
C ALA A 91 10.93 -33.44 -8.47
N PHE A 92 10.46 -34.60 -8.01
CA PHE A 92 9.88 -34.76 -6.67
C PHE A 92 10.88 -34.46 -5.55
N ILE A 93 12.11 -34.98 -5.64
CA ILE A 93 13.18 -34.71 -4.68
C ILE A 93 13.47 -33.21 -4.63
N SER A 94 13.53 -32.54 -5.79
CA SER A 94 13.78 -31.09 -5.86
C SER A 94 12.73 -30.26 -5.11
N ILE A 95 11.46 -30.67 -5.17
CA ILE A 95 10.37 -30.06 -4.38
C ILE A 95 10.55 -30.36 -2.89
N ALA A 96 10.85 -31.62 -2.54
CA ALA A 96 11.00 -32.06 -1.14
C ALA A 96 12.12 -31.30 -0.40
N ILE A 97 13.24 -31.01 -1.08
CA ILE A 97 14.35 -30.21 -0.54
C ILE A 97 14.11 -28.69 -0.63
N LYS A 98 12.90 -28.25 -1.01
CA LYS A 98 12.49 -26.85 -1.21
C LYS A 98 13.36 -26.09 -2.22
N ARG A 99 13.91 -26.79 -3.21
CA ARG A 99 14.69 -26.22 -4.32
C ARG A 99 14.18 -26.78 -5.66
N PRO A 100 12.97 -26.39 -6.10
CA PRO A 100 12.41 -26.86 -7.36
C PRO A 100 13.41 -26.65 -8.50
N TYR A 101 13.68 -27.66 -9.33
CA TYR A 101 14.75 -27.56 -10.34
C TYR A 101 14.49 -26.44 -11.36
N THR A 102 13.23 -26.09 -11.61
CA THR A 102 12.85 -24.98 -12.50
C THR A 102 13.29 -23.61 -11.95
N LEU A 103 13.48 -23.47 -10.64
CA LEU A 103 13.87 -22.21 -10.02
C LEU A 103 15.25 -21.74 -10.51
N GLN A 104 16.20 -22.65 -10.68
CA GLN A 104 17.54 -22.26 -11.15
C GLN A 104 17.52 -21.68 -12.56
N VAL A 105 16.60 -22.16 -13.39
CA VAL A 105 16.37 -21.67 -14.74
C VAL A 105 15.70 -20.30 -14.68
N ALA A 106 14.63 -20.19 -13.90
CA ALA A 106 13.91 -18.93 -13.72
C ALA A 106 14.81 -17.83 -13.14
N LYS A 107 15.75 -18.15 -12.25
CA LYS A 107 16.73 -17.18 -11.72
C LYS A 107 17.56 -16.48 -12.81
N ARG A 108 17.71 -17.07 -13.99
CA ARG A 108 18.45 -16.44 -15.10
C ARG A 108 17.61 -15.44 -15.90
N ASP A 109 16.29 -15.61 -15.87
CA ASP A 109 15.34 -14.79 -16.64
C ASP A 109 14.72 -13.67 -15.79
N TYR A 110 14.80 -13.79 -14.45
CA TYR A 110 14.19 -12.85 -13.51
C TYR A 110 15.25 -12.20 -12.61
N PRO A 111 15.16 -10.87 -12.34
CA PRO A 111 16.05 -10.17 -11.40
C PRO A 111 16.12 -10.83 -10.02
N GLU A 112 17.25 -10.66 -9.32
CA GLU A 112 17.51 -11.31 -8.03
C GLU A 112 16.43 -11.03 -6.96
N ILE A 113 15.78 -9.87 -7.02
CA ILE A 113 14.70 -9.48 -6.11
C ILE A 113 13.53 -10.48 -6.11
N TYR A 114 13.27 -11.15 -7.23
CA TYR A 114 12.20 -12.16 -7.35
C TYR A 114 12.54 -13.49 -6.69
N TRP A 115 13.82 -13.80 -6.52
CA TRP A 115 14.27 -15.16 -6.22
C TRP A 115 13.80 -15.68 -4.86
N ARG A 116 13.42 -14.77 -3.96
CA ARG A 116 12.95 -15.05 -2.61
C ARG A 116 11.45 -14.82 -2.43
N GLU A 117 10.76 -14.36 -3.46
CA GLU A 117 9.35 -14.03 -3.36
C GLU A 117 8.50 -15.29 -3.21
N LYS A 118 7.54 -15.28 -2.27
CA LYS A 118 6.65 -16.43 -2.04
C LYS A 118 5.86 -16.81 -3.28
N SER A 119 5.40 -15.84 -4.07
CA SER A 119 4.65 -16.10 -5.30
C SER A 119 5.53 -16.75 -6.38
N PHE A 120 6.75 -16.24 -6.57
CA PHE A 120 7.75 -16.76 -7.50
C PHE A 120 8.16 -18.19 -7.15
N LEU A 121 8.42 -18.47 -5.87
CA LEU A 121 8.72 -19.81 -5.38
C LEU A 121 7.53 -20.76 -5.55
N LYS A 122 6.30 -20.29 -5.29
CA LYS A 122 5.07 -21.09 -5.47
C LYS A 122 4.84 -21.46 -6.95
N ILE A 123 5.07 -20.54 -7.87
CA ILE A 123 4.97 -20.80 -9.32
C ILE A 123 6.01 -21.84 -9.75
N ASN A 124 7.26 -21.69 -9.32
CA ASN A 124 8.31 -22.66 -9.64
C ASN A 124 8.02 -24.05 -9.06
N ASN A 125 7.52 -24.13 -7.82
CA ASN A 125 7.06 -25.40 -7.23
C ASN A 125 5.93 -26.03 -8.06
N MET A 126 4.97 -25.22 -8.53
CA MET A 126 3.85 -25.70 -9.34
C MET A 126 4.32 -26.21 -10.72
N ILE A 127 5.19 -25.47 -11.41
CA ILE A 127 5.76 -25.89 -12.70
C ILE A 127 6.59 -27.16 -12.53
N THR A 128 7.41 -27.23 -11.48
CA THR A 128 8.18 -28.44 -11.15
C THR A 128 7.26 -29.63 -10.87
N GLY A 129 6.15 -29.42 -10.16
CA GLY A 129 5.15 -30.46 -9.89
C GLY A 129 4.45 -30.97 -11.15
N ILE A 130 4.14 -30.07 -12.09
CA ILE A 130 3.60 -30.45 -13.42
C ILE A 130 4.60 -31.33 -14.17
N TRP A 131 5.88 -30.96 -14.19
CA TRP A 131 6.92 -31.78 -14.82
C TRP A 131 7.11 -33.12 -14.14
N ALA A 132 7.08 -33.18 -12.80
CA ALA A 132 7.12 -34.44 -12.06
C ALA A 132 5.98 -35.37 -12.48
N ALA A 133 4.76 -34.84 -12.60
CA ALA A 133 3.60 -35.60 -13.06
C ALA A 133 3.73 -36.05 -14.53
N ILE A 134 4.19 -35.16 -15.43
CA ILE A 134 4.41 -35.49 -16.85
C ILE A 134 5.45 -36.61 -16.99
N PHE A 135 6.58 -36.50 -16.28
CA PHE A 135 7.61 -37.54 -16.31
C PHE A 135 7.10 -38.86 -15.72
N MET A 136 6.33 -38.82 -14.64
CA MET A 136 5.71 -40.02 -14.08
C MET A 136 4.74 -40.67 -15.06
N LEU A 137 3.87 -39.89 -15.70
CA LEU A 137 2.93 -40.38 -16.71
C LEU A 137 3.66 -40.98 -17.91
N ASN A 138 4.73 -40.34 -18.39
CA ASN A 138 5.57 -40.89 -19.44
C ASN A 138 6.19 -42.22 -19.03
N ALA A 139 6.77 -42.32 -17.83
CA ALA A 139 7.32 -43.57 -17.33
C ALA A 139 6.27 -44.70 -17.35
N VAL A 140 5.05 -44.44 -16.86
CA VAL A 140 3.93 -45.39 -16.88
C VAL A 140 3.53 -45.75 -18.31
N MET A 141 3.40 -44.80 -19.22
CA MET A 141 3.02 -45.06 -20.61
C MET A 141 4.02 -45.98 -21.34
N PHE A 142 5.32 -45.82 -21.09
CA PHE A 142 6.36 -46.69 -21.66
C PHE A 142 6.34 -48.13 -21.10
N ILE A 143 5.56 -48.40 -20.05
CA ILE A 143 5.28 -49.77 -19.58
C ILE A 143 4.07 -50.36 -20.30
N PHE A 144 3.00 -49.59 -20.47
CA PHE A 144 1.68 -50.12 -20.85
C PHE A 144 1.30 -49.92 -22.32
N LEU A 145 1.92 -48.99 -23.04
CA LEU A 145 1.59 -48.68 -24.44
C LEU A 145 2.63 -49.26 -25.40
N ASN A 146 2.19 -49.58 -26.62
CA ASN A 146 3.10 -49.93 -27.72
C ASN A 146 4.02 -48.76 -28.08
N THR A 147 5.27 -49.05 -28.47
CA THR A 147 6.35 -48.06 -28.63
C THR A 147 5.98 -46.83 -29.46
N PRO A 148 5.32 -46.94 -30.65
CA PRO A 148 4.96 -45.75 -31.44
C PRO A 148 3.95 -44.85 -30.72
N LEU A 149 2.96 -45.46 -30.06
CA LEU A 149 1.92 -44.74 -29.34
C LEU A 149 2.47 -44.07 -28.08
N ALA A 150 3.39 -44.74 -27.38
CA ALA A 150 4.09 -44.20 -26.21
C ALA A 150 4.91 -42.95 -26.58
N ILE A 151 5.65 -42.99 -27.70
CA ILE A 151 6.47 -41.85 -28.18
C ILE A 151 5.58 -40.65 -28.53
N ILE A 152 4.51 -40.86 -29.31
CA ILE A 152 3.60 -39.78 -29.71
C ILE A 152 2.97 -39.14 -28.48
N SER A 153 2.41 -39.95 -27.58
CA SER A 153 1.75 -39.48 -26.36
C SER A 153 2.73 -38.73 -25.44
N SER A 154 3.95 -39.25 -25.31
CA SER A 154 5.01 -38.61 -24.52
C SER A 154 5.39 -37.25 -25.08
N ASN A 155 5.57 -37.13 -26.39
CA ASN A 155 5.90 -35.85 -27.04
C ASN A 155 4.77 -34.82 -26.88
N ILE A 156 3.51 -35.25 -26.94
CA ILE A 156 2.36 -34.38 -26.67
C ILE A 156 2.39 -33.88 -25.22
N LEU A 157 2.60 -34.76 -24.24
CA LEU A 157 2.68 -34.36 -22.83
C LEU A 157 3.86 -33.42 -22.56
N VAL A 158 5.03 -33.66 -23.16
CA VAL A 158 6.19 -32.77 -23.06
C VAL A 158 5.88 -31.40 -23.69
N ALA A 159 5.23 -31.36 -24.86
CA ALA A 159 4.82 -30.12 -25.50
C ALA A 159 3.82 -29.32 -24.63
N ILE A 160 2.87 -30.01 -23.98
CA ILE A 160 1.96 -29.40 -22.99
C ILE A 160 2.75 -28.86 -21.80
N GLY A 161 3.71 -29.61 -21.27
CA GLY A 161 4.60 -29.18 -20.19
C GLY A 161 5.37 -27.91 -20.53
N ILE A 162 5.93 -27.82 -21.75
CA ILE A 162 6.61 -26.62 -22.24
C ILE A 162 5.63 -25.44 -22.33
N ALA A 163 4.46 -25.63 -22.93
CA ALA A 163 3.44 -24.58 -23.06
C ALA A 163 3.00 -24.05 -21.69
N LEU A 164 2.73 -24.94 -20.72
CA LEU A 164 2.39 -24.56 -19.35
C LEU A 164 3.54 -23.84 -18.65
N SER A 165 4.79 -24.25 -18.88
CA SER A 165 5.98 -23.59 -18.30
C SER A 165 6.14 -22.15 -18.79
N ILE A 166 5.67 -21.84 -20.00
CA ILE A 166 5.68 -20.48 -20.57
C ILE A 166 4.47 -19.67 -20.08
N LEU A 167 3.28 -20.27 -20.05
CA LEU A 167 2.02 -19.58 -19.76
C LEU A 167 1.80 -19.28 -18.27
N LEU A 168 2.18 -20.21 -17.38
CA LEU A 168 1.88 -20.10 -15.95
C LEU A 168 2.61 -18.93 -15.26
N PRO A 169 3.91 -18.67 -15.51
CA PRO A 169 4.58 -17.50 -14.95
C PRO A 169 3.94 -16.16 -15.35
N LEU A 170 3.31 -16.09 -16.52
CA LEU A 170 2.65 -14.87 -17.00
C LEU A 170 1.24 -14.72 -16.41
N LYS A 171 0.46 -15.81 -16.33
CA LYS A 171 -0.95 -15.75 -15.94
C LYS A 171 -1.18 -15.85 -14.43
N VAL A 172 -0.36 -16.61 -13.71
CA VAL A 172 -0.61 -16.92 -12.29
C VAL A 172 -0.39 -15.73 -11.36
N PRO A 173 0.71 -14.94 -11.43
CA PRO A 173 0.86 -13.76 -10.58
C PRO A 173 -0.29 -12.76 -10.78
N VAL A 174 -0.63 -12.49 -12.05
CA VAL A 174 -1.73 -11.60 -12.43
C VAL A 174 -3.06 -12.14 -11.91
N TYR A 175 -3.32 -13.44 -12.06
CA TYR A 175 -4.53 -14.06 -11.52
C TYR A 175 -4.60 -13.95 -9.99
N LEU A 176 -3.50 -14.20 -9.28
CA LEU A 176 -3.45 -14.10 -7.81
C LEU A 176 -3.67 -12.66 -7.34
N ALA A 177 -3.04 -11.68 -7.99
CA ALA A 177 -3.24 -10.26 -7.71
C ALA A 177 -4.69 -9.83 -8.00
N LEU A 178 -5.29 -10.33 -9.08
CA LEU A 178 -6.64 -9.95 -9.49
C LEU A 178 -7.76 -10.80 -8.87
N LYS A 179 -7.45 -11.87 -8.12
CA LYS A 179 -8.45 -12.84 -7.65
C LYS A 179 -9.48 -12.16 -6.75
N GLU A 180 -9.02 -11.38 -5.77
CA GLU A 180 -9.90 -10.66 -4.86
C GLU A 180 -10.54 -9.45 -5.55
N PHE A 181 -9.81 -8.77 -6.44
CA PHE A 181 -10.29 -7.65 -7.25
C PHE A 181 -11.49 -8.01 -8.13
N ARG A 182 -11.39 -9.13 -8.88
CA ARG A 182 -12.45 -9.58 -9.81
C ARG A 182 -13.78 -9.84 -9.12
N LYS A 183 -13.76 -10.15 -7.81
CA LYS A 183 -15.00 -10.32 -7.04
C LYS A 183 -15.84 -9.03 -7.02
N TYR A 184 -15.19 -7.86 -7.06
CA TYR A 184 -15.84 -6.56 -6.89
C TYR A 184 -15.64 -5.61 -8.08
N ASP A 185 -15.13 -6.09 -9.23
CA ASP A 185 -14.98 -5.26 -10.42
C ASP A 185 -16.27 -5.14 -11.25
N TRP A 186 -17.39 -4.86 -10.56
CA TRP A 186 -18.65 -4.51 -11.21
C TRP A 186 -18.57 -3.13 -11.86
N SER A 187 -19.40 -2.84 -12.86
CA SER A 187 -19.55 -1.49 -13.41
C SER A 187 -21.01 -1.04 -13.30
N VAL A 188 -21.18 0.27 -13.10
CA VAL A 188 -22.48 0.95 -13.17
C VAL A 188 -22.36 2.00 -14.26
N ASP A 189 -23.26 1.98 -15.23
CA ASP A 189 -23.28 2.99 -16.27
C ASP A 189 -24.05 4.21 -15.78
N VAL A 190 -23.38 5.36 -15.76
CA VAL A 190 -23.94 6.64 -15.33
C VAL A 190 -23.74 7.62 -16.47
N ASP A 191 -24.85 8.00 -17.10
CA ASP A 191 -24.86 9.06 -18.10
C ASP A 191 -25.15 10.41 -17.42
N PRO A 192 -24.15 11.29 -17.28
CA PRO A 192 -24.33 12.60 -16.67
C PRO A 192 -25.22 13.53 -17.52
N ARG A 193 -25.43 13.22 -18.81
CA ARG A 193 -26.28 14.01 -19.71
C ARG A 193 -27.76 13.67 -19.56
N ARG A 194 -28.08 12.49 -19.01
CA ARG A 194 -29.47 12.08 -18.79
C ARG A 194 -30.12 13.01 -17.75
N PRO A 195 -31.28 13.63 -18.07
CA PRO A 195 -32.05 14.41 -17.10
C PRO A 195 -32.39 13.57 -15.88
N LYS A 196 -32.23 14.16 -14.69
CA LYS A 196 -32.51 13.53 -13.41
C LYS A 196 -33.75 14.15 -12.80
N GLY A 197 -34.63 13.30 -12.24
CA GLY A 197 -35.81 13.74 -11.50
C GLY A 197 -35.47 14.51 -10.23
N GLU A 198 -36.52 14.90 -9.51
CA GLU A 198 -36.39 15.45 -8.17
C GLU A 198 -35.72 14.42 -7.25
N ASP A 199 -34.73 14.88 -6.48
CA ASP A 199 -33.91 14.06 -5.57
C ASP A 199 -33.19 12.85 -6.20
N GLU A 200 -33.11 12.80 -7.54
CA GLU A 200 -32.28 11.85 -8.29
C GLU A 200 -30.93 12.49 -8.63
N TYR A 201 -29.85 11.75 -8.40
CA TYR A 201 -28.48 12.19 -8.61
C TYR A 201 -27.71 11.12 -9.38
N ASP A 202 -26.65 11.54 -10.08
CA ASP A 202 -25.71 10.60 -10.71
C ASP A 202 -24.89 9.87 -9.66
N VAL A 203 -24.43 10.61 -8.65
CA VAL A 203 -23.60 10.12 -7.56
C VAL A 203 -24.00 10.80 -6.27
N ILE A 204 -24.18 10.01 -5.21
CA ILE A 204 -24.36 10.52 -3.84
C ILE A 204 -23.11 10.18 -3.03
N ILE A 205 -22.57 11.15 -2.32
CA ILE A 205 -21.40 10.99 -1.44
C ILE A 205 -21.86 11.16 0.00
N VAL A 206 -21.58 10.14 0.83
CA VAL A 206 -21.91 10.14 2.26
C VAL A 206 -20.68 10.52 3.06
N GLY A 207 -20.70 11.70 3.67
CA GLY A 207 -19.59 12.29 4.44
C GLY A 207 -18.68 13.20 3.60
N SER A 208 -18.38 14.39 4.14
CA SER A 208 -17.62 15.44 3.46
C SER A 208 -16.15 15.55 3.91
N GLY A 209 -15.54 14.45 4.36
CA GLY A 209 -14.08 14.41 4.49
C GLY A 209 -13.37 14.60 3.14
N ILE A 210 -12.06 14.84 3.17
CA ILE A 210 -11.27 15.20 1.97
C ILE A 210 -11.40 14.19 0.82
N GLY A 211 -11.46 12.88 1.08
CA GLY A 211 -11.64 11.89 0.02
C GLY A 211 -12.97 12.06 -0.74
N GLY A 212 -14.07 12.22 -0.02
CA GLY A 212 -15.40 12.47 -0.58
C GLY A 212 -15.49 13.81 -1.31
N LEU A 213 -14.95 14.89 -0.73
CA LEU A 213 -14.91 16.20 -1.38
C LEU A 213 -14.06 16.19 -2.65
N THR A 214 -12.92 15.49 -2.64
CA THR A 214 -12.05 15.31 -3.82
C THR A 214 -12.80 14.57 -4.93
N CYS A 215 -13.43 13.44 -4.60
CA CYS A 215 -14.23 12.67 -5.56
C CYS A 215 -15.38 13.52 -6.14
N GLY A 216 -16.12 14.21 -5.27
CA GLY A 216 -17.23 15.08 -5.66
C GLY A 216 -16.80 16.23 -6.57
N ALA A 217 -15.69 16.90 -6.26
CA ALA A 217 -15.18 18.01 -7.08
C ALA A 217 -14.79 17.53 -8.49
N LEU A 218 -14.08 16.40 -8.59
CA LEU A 218 -13.64 15.83 -9.87
C LEU A 218 -14.79 15.29 -10.72
N LEU A 219 -15.85 14.76 -10.10
CA LEU A 219 -17.06 14.32 -10.80
C LEU A 219 -17.91 15.51 -11.25
N SER A 220 -18.07 16.53 -10.39
CA SER A 220 -18.81 17.76 -10.74
C SER A 220 -18.13 18.50 -11.89
N LYS A 221 -16.79 18.59 -11.89
CA LYS A 221 -16.01 19.11 -13.03
C LYS A 221 -16.34 18.41 -14.35
N ARG A 222 -16.70 17.13 -14.31
CA ARG A 222 -17.06 16.29 -15.48
C ARG A 222 -18.56 16.30 -15.79
N GLY A 223 -19.34 17.16 -15.13
CA GLY A 223 -20.76 17.34 -15.38
C GLY A 223 -21.69 16.34 -14.69
N TYR A 224 -21.19 15.52 -13.77
CA TYR A 224 -22.05 14.63 -12.98
C TYR A 224 -22.87 15.46 -11.98
N LYS A 225 -24.15 15.14 -11.84
CA LYS A 225 -25.02 15.70 -10.79
C LYS A 225 -24.71 15.04 -9.46
N VAL A 226 -23.81 15.66 -8.69
CA VAL A 226 -23.33 15.14 -7.40
C VAL A 226 -24.12 15.70 -6.22
N LEU A 227 -24.45 14.86 -5.24
CA LEU A 227 -24.93 15.26 -3.92
C LEU A 227 -23.95 14.80 -2.85
N VAL A 228 -23.49 15.70 -1.98
CA VAL A 228 -22.72 15.38 -0.77
C VAL A 228 -23.61 15.61 0.45
N LEU A 229 -23.71 14.61 1.32
CA LEU A 229 -24.47 14.68 2.58
C LEU A 229 -23.50 14.62 3.77
N GLU A 230 -23.51 15.67 4.59
CA GLU A 230 -22.65 15.83 5.75
C GLU A 230 -23.48 15.91 7.03
N GLN A 231 -23.13 15.14 8.05
CA GLN A 231 -23.83 15.13 9.33
C GLN A 231 -23.57 16.39 10.17
N HIS A 232 -22.36 16.94 10.09
CA HIS A 232 -21.92 18.10 10.85
C HIS A 232 -22.41 19.39 10.18
N TYR A 233 -22.32 20.52 10.88
CA TYR A 233 -22.69 21.84 10.32
C TYR A 233 -21.57 22.43 9.44
N LEU A 234 -20.36 21.88 9.52
CA LEU A 234 -19.19 22.20 8.69
C LEU A 234 -18.78 20.99 7.87
N VAL A 235 -18.17 21.24 6.71
CA VAL A 235 -17.53 20.21 5.90
C VAL A 235 -16.08 19.96 6.34
N GLY A 236 -15.49 18.83 5.91
CA GLY A 236 -14.05 18.57 6.00
C GLY A 236 -13.63 17.48 6.98
N GLY A 237 -14.51 17.07 7.90
CA GLY A 237 -14.18 16.06 8.92
C GLY A 237 -12.96 16.49 9.75
N TYR A 238 -11.90 15.66 9.80
CA TYR A 238 -10.65 16.02 10.47
C TYR A 238 -9.90 17.21 9.85
N CYS A 239 -10.21 17.57 8.58
CA CYS A 239 -9.72 18.77 7.91
C CYS A 239 -10.68 19.96 8.14
N SER A 240 -10.91 20.27 9.40
CA SER A 240 -11.73 21.41 9.82
C SER A 240 -11.00 22.26 10.85
N SER A 241 -11.52 23.45 11.09
CA SER A 241 -11.01 24.40 12.07
C SER A 241 -12.16 24.94 12.92
N PHE A 242 -11.86 25.39 14.13
CA PHE A 242 -12.81 26.07 14.99
C PHE A 242 -12.18 27.32 15.60
N SER A 243 -13.04 28.25 16.05
CA SER A 243 -12.58 29.52 16.63
C SER A 243 -13.06 29.72 18.08
N ARG A 244 -12.22 30.35 18.90
CA ARG A 244 -12.50 30.75 20.28
C ARG A 244 -11.82 32.08 20.58
N LYS A 245 -12.59 33.10 21.03
CA LYS A 245 -12.10 34.45 21.36
C LYS A 245 -11.07 35.00 20.33
N ASN A 246 -11.38 34.88 19.04
CA ASN A 246 -10.53 35.31 17.89
C ASN A 246 -9.26 34.49 17.62
N PHE A 247 -9.06 33.35 18.28
CA PHE A 247 -8.05 32.36 17.91
C PHE A 247 -8.66 31.26 17.06
N VAL A 248 -7.93 30.80 16.04
CA VAL A 248 -8.34 29.71 15.14
C VAL A 248 -7.45 28.49 15.39
N PHE A 249 -8.08 27.31 15.52
CA PHE A 249 -7.40 26.05 15.78
C PHE A 249 -7.82 25.01 14.75
N ASN A 250 -6.86 24.21 14.28
CA ASN A 250 -7.15 23.05 13.43
C ASN A 250 -7.51 21.84 14.28
N THR A 251 -8.52 21.06 13.86
CA THR A 251 -9.01 19.90 14.63
C THR A 251 -8.17 18.64 14.44
N GLY A 252 -7.36 18.57 13.37
CA GLY A 252 -6.58 17.37 13.07
C GLY A 252 -5.44 17.54 12.04
N VAL A 253 -5.42 18.63 11.27
CA VAL A 253 -4.38 18.85 10.25
C VAL A 253 -3.33 19.84 10.76
N ALA A 254 -2.11 19.33 10.98
CA ALA A 254 -0.94 20.13 11.30
C ALA A 254 0.06 20.21 10.14
N ASN A 255 0.15 19.14 9.34
CA ASN A 255 1.14 18.98 8.29
C ASN A 255 0.56 18.23 7.10
N VAL A 256 0.87 18.67 5.89
CA VAL A 256 0.34 18.12 4.64
C VAL A 256 1.48 17.85 3.66
N SER A 257 1.59 16.61 3.20
CA SER A 257 2.47 16.16 2.12
C SER A 257 1.78 16.23 0.75
N GLY A 258 2.48 15.83 -0.32
CA GLY A 258 1.90 15.76 -1.67
C GLY A 258 1.73 17.10 -2.39
N LEU A 259 2.42 18.16 -1.96
CA LEU A 259 2.37 19.50 -2.57
C LEU A 259 3.58 19.85 -3.45
N TRP A 260 4.53 18.93 -3.61
CA TRP A 260 5.62 19.03 -4.57
C TRP A 260 5.12 18.81 -6.01
N GLU A 261 6.00 18.89 -7.01
CA GLU A 261 5.61 18.99 -8.42
C GLU A 261 4.74 17.82 -8.92
N LYS A 262 5.08 16.56 -8.61
CA LYS A 262 4.24 15.39 -8.93
C LYS A 262 3.39 14.91 -7.75
N GLY A 263 3.24 15.75 -6.73
CA GLY A 263 2.43 15.44 -5.55
C GLY A 263 0.92 15.37 -5.86
N PRO A 264 0.17 14.38 -5.35
CA PRO A 264 -1.26 14.20 -5.57
C PRO A 264 -2.14 15.38 -5.15
N VAL A 265 -1.79 16.08 -4.05
CA VAL A 265 -2.54 17.25 -3.60
C VAL A 265 -2.33 18.40 -4.57
N ASN A 266 -1.09 18.63 -5.02
CA ASN A 266 -0.79 19.63 -6.04
C ASN A 266 -1.47 19.29 -7.38
N TYR A 267 -1.48 18.01 -7.78
CA TYR A 267 -2.22 17.54 -8.94
C TYR A 267 -3.71 17.86 -8.84
N LEU A 268 -4.35 17.57 -7.71
CA LEU A 268 -5.75 17.93 -7.48
C LEU A 268 -5.98 19.44 -7.64
N LEU A 269 -5.15 20.28 -7.02
CA LEU A 269 -5.30 21.73 -7.12
C LEU A 269 -5.21 22.20 -8.57
N ARG A 270 -4.21 21.74 -9.34
CA ARG A 270 -4.10 22.04 -10.77
C ARG A 270 -5.30 21.55 -11.55
N GLU A 271 -5.80 20.35 -11.24
CA GLU A 271 -7.03 19.83 -11.84
C GLU A 271 -8.23 20.71 -11.56
N LEU A 272 -8.30 21.37 -10.40
CA LEU A 272 -9.40 22.28 -10.08
C LEU A 272 -9.13 23.74 -10.52
N GLY A 273 -8.01 24.01 -11.20
CA GLY A 273 -7.61 25.38 -11.56
C GLY A 273 -7.19 26.24 -10.36
N LEU A 274 -6.85 25.61 -9.24
CA LEU A 274 -6.40 26.24 -8.01
C LEU A 274 -4.87 26.24 -7.93
N ARG A 275 -4.28 27.29 -7.36
CA ARG A 275 -2.82 27.38 -7.16
C ARG A 275 -2.46 26.99 -5.74
N LYS A 276 -1.43 26.14 -5.58
CA LYS A 276 -0.96 25.67 -4.26
C LYS A 276 -0.63 26.82 -3.30
N ASP A 277 0.00 27.88 -3.80
CA ASP A 277 0.49 28.98 -2.96
C ASP A 277 -0.64 29.87 -2.43
N ASP A 278 -1.85 29.78 -2.98
CA ASP A 278 -3.03 30.47 -2.44
C ASP A 278 -3.57 29.77 -1.18
N PHE A 279 -3.34 28.47 -1.05
CA PHE A 279 -3.93 27.61 -0.03
C PHE A 279 -2.93 27.05 0.98
N PHE A 280 -1.66 26.94 0.63
CA PHE A 280 -0.67 26.26 1.46
C PHE A 280 0.59 27.09 1.64
N ILE A 281 1.20 26.95 2.81
CA ILE A 281 2.50 27.52 3.16
C ILE A 281 3.40 26.43 3.73
N ARG A 282 4.70 26.48 3.45
CA ARG A 282 5.64 25.47 3.94
C ARG A 282 5.84 25.61 5.45
N ASN A 283 5.78 24.50 6.16
CA ASN A 283 6.07 24.43 7.59
C ASN A 283 7.57 24.53 7.85
N ARG A 284 7.94 25.17 8.96
CA ARG A 284 9.25 24.99 9.60
C ARG A 284 9.13 23.95 10.70
N MET A 285 10.05 22.99 10.75
CA MET A 285 10.02 21.89 11.72
C MET A 285 11.28 21.89 12.58
N ARG A 286 11.11 21.48 13.84
CA ARG A 286 12.19 21.22 14.80
C ARG A 286 11.95 19.90 15.50
N PHE A 287 13.01 19.15 15.73
CA PHE A 287 13.00 18.01 16.65
C PHE A 287 13.68 18.37 17.96
N ILE A 288 13.07 17.98 19.08
CA ILE A 288 13.76 17.94 20.38
C ILE A 288 14.17 16.50 20.60
N PHE A 289 15.48 16.27 20.66
CA PHE A 289 16.06 14.95 20.81
C PHE A 289 17.25 15.00 21.76
N ARG A 290 17.12 14.30 22.89
CA ARG A 290 18.11 14.22 23.98
C ARG A 290 18.54 15.60 24.46
N GLY A 291 17.57 16.48 24.67
CA GLY A 291 17.76 17.86 25.12
C GLY A 291 18.35 18.81 24.08
N ARG A 292 18.51 18.38 22.82
CA ARG A 292 19.01 19.22 21.71
C ARG A 292 17.88 19.56 20.75
N ALA A 293 17.86 20.81 20.30
CA ALA A 293 17.04 21.23 19.16
C ALA A 293 17.76 20.86 17.85
N VAL A 294 17.03 20.21 16.95
CA VAL A 294 17.47 19.84 15.60
C VAL A 294 16.54 20.53 14.62
N ASP A 295 17.03 21.62 14.04
CA ASP A 295 16.36 22.36 12.98
C ASP A 295 16.95 21.95 11.62
N PHE A 296 16.13 21.98 10.57
CA PHE A 296 16.59 21.75 9.21
C PHE A 296 15.60 22.35 8.21
N ASP A 297 16.09 22.84 7.08
CA ASP A 297 15.30 23.19 5.91
C ASP A 297 15.70 22.36 4.69
N GLY A 298 14.92 21.31 4.45
CA GLY A 298 15.10 20.44 3.30
C GLY A 298 16.16 19.35 3.52
N LEU A 299 16.33 18.54 2.47
CA LEU A 299 17.03 17.27 2.56
C LEU A 299 18.53 17.42 2.82
N GLU A 300 19.21 18.33 2.12
CA GLU A 300 20.66 18.49 2.23
C GLU A 300 21.08 18.96 3.63
N GLU A 301 20.39 19.95 4.19
CA GLU A 301 20.65 20.42 5.55
C GLU A 301 20.33 19.34 6.59
N PHE A 302 19.26 18.57 6.38
CA PHE A 302 18.94 17.46 7.26
C PHE A 302 20.03 16.38 7.23
N MET A 303 20.52 15.99 6.05
CA MET A 303 21.61 15.02 5.90
C MET A 303 22.90 15.50 6.57
N GLU A 304 23.26 16.77 6.42
CA GLU A 304 24.47 17.32 7.06
C GLU A 304 24.32 17.41 8.59
N THR A 305 23.15 17.83 9.07
CA THR A 305 22.83 17.84 10.50
C THR A 305 22.92 16.44 11.11
N LEU A 306 22.33 15.43 10.47
CA LEU A 306 22.45 14.04 10.89
C LEU A 306 23.90 13.55 10.83
N SER A 307 24.64 13.90 9.78
CA SER A 307 26.05 13.50 9.64
C SER A 307 26.93 14.10 10.72
N ASN A 308 26.65 15.34 11.15
CA ASN A 308 27.35 15.98 12.26
C ASN A 308 27.01 15.34 13.62
N MET A 309 25.77 14.89 13.79
CA MET A 309 25.33 14.18 15.00
C MET A 309 25.85 12.74 15.07
N PHE A 310 26.00 12.08 13.92
CA PHE A 310 26.38 10.67 13.78
C PHE A 310 27.51 10.50 12.74
N PRO A 311 28.73 11.00 13.02
CA PRO A 311 29.82 11.06 12.04
C PRO A 311 30.24 9.68 11.52
N GLU A 312 30.12 8.64 12.35
CA GLU A 312 30.42 7.24 11.97
C GLU A 312 29.47 6.68 10.90
N GLU A 313 28.29 7.28 10.72
CA GLU A 313 27.28 6.83 9.76
C GLU A 313 27.10 7.81 8.57
N ARG A 314 27.95 8.83 8.44
CA ARG A 314 27.88 9.88 7.39
C ARG A 314 27.63 9.33 5.98
N GLU A 315 28.46 8.39 5.53
CA GLU A 315 28.33 7.79 4.19
C GLU A 315 27.03 6.99 4.04
N LYS A 316 26.60 6.32 5.12
CA LYS A 316 25.38 5.51 5.12
C LYS A 316 24.13 6.38 5.13
N ILE A 317 24.17 7.55 5.78
CA ILE A 317 23.10 8.55 5.76
C ILE A 317 22.85 9.01 4.32
N ARG A 318 23.92 9.40 3.61
CA ARG A 318 23.82 9.81 2.20
C ARG A 318 23.30 8.67 1.33
N ALA A 319 23.81 7.45 1.52
CA ALA A 319 23.35 6.29 0.78
C ALA A 319 21.86 5.97 1.03
N PHE A 320 21.38 6.08 2.27
CA PHE A 320 19.98 5.85 2.62
C PHE A 320 19.04 6.85 1.94
N PHE A 321 19.35 8.15 1.99
CA PHE A 321 18.50 9.17 1.37
C PHE A 321 18.57 9.13 -0.15
N HIS A 322 19.72 8.83 -0.75
CA HIS A 322 19.78 8.58 -2.20
C HIS A 322 18.90 7.40 -2.61
N GLU A 323 18.88 6.31 -1.84
CA GLU A 323 17.99 5.18 -2.09
C GLU A 323 16.51 5.57 -1.90
N ALA A 324 16.20 6.32 -0.84
CA ALA A 324 14.85 6.78 -0.56
C ALA A 324 14.31 7.71 -1.68
N VAL A 325 15.14 8.62 -2.20
CA VAL A 325 14.78 9.49 -3.34
C VAL A 325 14.40 8.65 -4.56
N LYS A 326 15.24 7.68 -4.94
CA LYS A 326 14.96 6.79 -6.08
C LYS A 326 13.67 5.99 -5.89
N ALA A 327 13.48 5.40 -4.70
CA ALA A 327 12.28 4.66 -4.37
C ALA A 327 11.03 5.56 -4.38
N TYR A 328 11.13 6.80 -3.91
CA TYR A 328 10.02 7.74 -3.92
C TYR A 328 9.68 8.17 -5.36
N GLU A 329 10.67 8.51 -6.19
CA GLU A 329 10.46 8.82 -7.60
C GLU A 329 9.82 7.65 -8.37
N GLU A 330 10.23 6.41 -8.06
CA GLU A 330 9.63 5.19 -8.60
C GLU A 330 8.18 4.98 -8.17
N CYS A 331 7.84 5.29 -6.93
CA CYS A 331 6.46 5.21 -6.43
C CYS A 331 5.51 6.12 -7.20
N TYR A 332 5.97 7.32 -7.56
CA TYR A 332 5.16 8.35 -8.21
C TYR A 332 5.36 8.41 -9.74
N ARG A 333 6.08 7.47 -10.34
CA ARG A 333 6.39 7.52 -11.78
C ARG A 333 5.13 7.46 -12.66
N GLU A 334 4.18 6.58 -12.36
CA GLU A 334 2.93 6.43 -13.13
C GLU A 334 1.89 7.52 -12.83
N THR A 335 2.18 8.49 -11.95
CA THR A 335 1.25 9.60 -11.69
C THR A 335 1.04 10.49 -12.92
N GLU A 336 1.89 10.39 -13.94
CA GLU A 336 1.71 11.06 -15.23
C GLU A 336 0.39 10.66 -15.93
N TYR A 337 -0.12 9.45 -15.68
CA TYR A 337 -1.36 8.98 -16.32
C TYR A 337 -2.64 9.42 -15.57
N TYR A 338 -2.63 9.31 -14.23
CA TYR A 338 -3.84 9.47 -13.42
C TYR A 338 -3.70 10.41 -12.22
N GLY A 339 -2.54 11.06 -12.07
CA GLY A 339 -2.20 12.00 -11.00
C GLY A 339 -1.83 11.37 -9.66
N VAL A 340 -1.87 10.04 -9.55
CA VAL A 340 -1.74 9.31 -8.28
C VAL A 340 -1.05 7.95 -8.47
N PRO A 341 -0.34 7.45 -7.44
CA PRO A 341 0.13 6.06 -7.43
C PRO A 341 -1.06 5.10 -7.36
N LEU A 342 -0.90 3.93 -8.00
CA LEU A 342 -1.96 2.92 -8.10
C LEU A 342 -1.57 1.63 -7.37
N PRO A 343 -2.52 0.95 -6.69
CA PRO A 343 -2.30 -0.38 -6.17
C PRO A 343 -2.21 -1.40 -7.32
N ALA A 344 -1.64 -2.58 -7.04
CA ALA A 344 -1.33 -3.62 -8.02
C ALA A 344 -2.54 -4.01 -8.90
N GLU A 345 -3.73 -4.10 -8.31
CA GLU A 345 -4.98 -4.45 -8.98
C GLU A 345 -5.35 -3.41 -10.05
N LEU A 346 -5.16 -2.12 -9.73
CA LEU A 346 -5.44 -1.03 -10.66
C LEU A 346 -4.37 -0.91 -11.72
N ILE A 347 -3.09 -1.12 -11.40
CA ILE A 347 -2.01 -1.20 -12.41
C ILE A 347 -2.39 -2.23 -13.48
N ALA A 348 -2.77 -3.45 -13.07
CA ALA A 348 -3.17 -4.49 -14.02
C ALA A 348 -4.45 -4.13 -14.80
N LYS A 349 -5.43 -3.47 -14.16
CA LYS A 349 -6.68 -3.04 -14.81
C LYS A 349 -6.44 -1.98 -15.89
N VAL A 350 -5.68 -0.93 -15.57
CA VAL A 350 -5.65 0.30 -16.37
C VAL A 350 -4.36 0.48 -17.18
N LEU A 351 -3.27 -0.16 -16.78
CA LEU A 351 -1.99 -0.17 -17.51
C LEU A 351 -1.68 -1.55 -18.12
N GLY A 352 -2.49 -2.56 -17.79
CA GLY A 352 -2.40 -3.91 -18.32
C GLY A 352 -1.54 -4.85 -17.49
N ALA A 353 -1.84 -6.15 -17.61
CA ALA A 353 -1.17 -7.23 -16.88
C ALA A 353 0.36 -7.25 -17.07
N LYS A 354 0.85 -6.88 -18.26
CA LYS A 354 2.28 -6.81 -18.54
C LYS A 354 2.97 -5.77 -17.66
N LYS A 355 2.38 -4.59 -17.48
CA LYS A 355 2.93 -3.53 -16.61
C LYS A 355 3.07 -4.02 -15.17
N LEU A 356 2.09 -4.78 -14.65
CA LEU A 356 2.19 -5.37 -13.31
C LEU A 356 3.35 -6.37 -13.20
N LEU A 357 3.53 -7.24 -14.20
CA LEU A 357 4.62 -8.22 -14.23
C LEU A 357 6.00 -7.57 -14.37
N ASP A 358 6.09 -6.49 -15.13
CA ASP A 358 7.32 -5.73 -15.32
C ASP A 358 7.60 -4.76 -14.15
N TYR A 359 6.64 -4.54 -13.24
CA TYR A 359 6.71 -3.52 -12.19
C TYR A 359 7.95 -3.66 -11.28
N PRO A 360 8.32 -4.82 -10.72
CA PRO A 360 9.54 -4.92 -9.92
C PRO A 360 10.84 -4.69 -10.70
N ARG A 361 10.84 -4.95 -12.02
CA ARG A 361 12.02 -4.67 -12.87
C ARG A 361 12.12 -3.17 -13.17
N GLU A 362 10.98 -2.52 -13.38
CA GLU A 362 10.91 -1.09 -13.69
C GLU A 362 11.06 -0.24 -12.41
N HIS A 363 10.61 -0.74 -11.26
CA HIS A 363 10.58 -0.06 -9.95
C HIS A 363 11.38 -0.84 -8.88
N PRO A 364 12.66 -1.18 -9.13
CA PRO A 364 13.42 -2.06 -8.24
C PRO A 364 13.59 -1.48 -6.83
N HIS A 365 13.79 -0.17 -6.71
CA HIS A 365 13.98 0.50 -5.43
C HIS A 365 12.65 0.52 -4.66
N PHE A 366 11.57 1.01 -5.26
CA PHE A 366 10.29 1.06 -4.57
C PHE A 366 9.76 -0.33 -4.22
N TYR A 367 9.96 -1.32 -5.09
CA TYR A 367 9.55 -2.70 -4.82
C TYR A 367 10.32 -3.32 -3.65
N ASP A 368 11.60 -2.96 -3.46
CA ASP A 368 12.37 -3.35 -2.28
C ASP A 368 11.73 -2.80 -0.99
N TRP A 369 11.33 -1.53 -0.98
CA TRP A 369 10.63 -0.90 0.14
C TRP A 369 9.23 -1.49 0.38
N MET A 370 8.52 -1.95 -0.65
CA MET A 370 7.20 -2.58 -0.49
C MET A 370 7.25 -3.90 0.29
N ASN A 371 8.39 -4.60 0.28
CA ASN A 371 8.52 -5.95 0.82
C ASN A 371 9.19 -6.01 2.20
N LYS A 372 9.34 -4.86 2.88
CA LYS A 372 10.03 -4.74 4.16
C LYS A 372 9.23 -3.91 5.15
N THR A 373 9.50 -4.12 6.43
CA THR A 373 9.16 -3.20 7.50
C THR A 373 10.14 -2.02 7.51
N TYR A 374 9.73 -0.88 8.06
CA TYR A 374 10.61 0.29 8.13
C TYR A 374 11.82 0.01 9.01
N ARG A 375 11.66 -0.81 10.07
CA ARG A 375 12.78 -1.30 10.88
C ARG A 375 13.82 -2.02 10.03
N GLU A 376 13.40 -3.03 9.26
CA GLU A 376 14.31 -3.78 8.38
C GLU A 376 15.04 -2.85 7.40
N LYS A 377 14.32 -1.85 6.85
CA LYS A 377 14.93 -0.90 5.92
C LYS A 377 15.96 0.02 6.59
N LEU A 378 15.74 0.41 7.85
CA LEU A 378 16.70 1.18 8.63
C LEU A 378 17.91 0.32 9.04
N ASP A 379 17.70 -0.95 9.39
CA ASP A 379 18.77 -1.88 9.80
C ASP A 379 19.74 -2.24 8.65
N GLU A 380 19.32 -2.08 7.38
CA GLU A 380 20.20 -2.23 6.21
C GLU A 380 21.31 -1.17 6.15
N TYR A 381 21.03 0.03 6.64
CA TYR A 381 21.93 1.17 6.54
C TYR A 381 22.57 1.49 7.89
N PHE A 382 21.86 1.29 9.01
CA PHE A 382 22.27 1.87 10.28
C PHE A 382 22.41 0.81 11.37
N THR A 383 23.39 1.04 12.23
CA THR A 383 23.61 0.33 13.48
C THR A 383 23.25 1.19 14.69
N ASN A 384 23.29 2.53 14.55
CA ASN A 384 22.99 3.44 15.65
C ASN A 384 21.48 3.58 15.90
N GLU A 385 21.02 3.10 17.06
CA GLU A 385 19.59 3.16 17.45
C GLU A 385 19.07 4.59 17.65
N ASN A 386 19.93 5.54 18.02
CA ASN A 386 19.52 6.94 18.15
C ASN A 386 19.24 7.59 16.79
N LEU A 387 20.05 7.28 15.78
CA LEU A 387 19.79 7.75 14.40
C LEU A 387 18.48 7.16 13.87
N LYS A 388 18.26 5.85 14.06
CA LYS A 388 17.00 5.20 13.67
C LYS A 388 15.79 5.83 14.34
N SER A 389 15.91 6.15 15.62
CA SER A 389 14.85 6.83 16.38
C SER A 389 14.53 8.22 15.82
N LEU A 390 15.55 8.99 15.44
CA LEU A 390 15.39 10.32 14.84
C LEU A 390 14.78 10.23 13.43
N LEU A 391 15.19 9.25 12.61
CA LEU A 391 14.56 9.00 11.31
C LEU A 391 13.10 8.54 11.44
N GLY A 392 12.77 7.84 12.53
CA GLY A 392 11.41 7.46 12.91
C GLY A 392 10.59 8.54 13.62
N ALA A 393 11.09 9.78 13.76
CA ALA A 393 10.45 10.85 14.51
C ALA A 393 8.98 11.11 14.10
N LEU A 394 8.69 11.00 12.80
CA LEU A 394 7.36 11.27 12.25
C LEU A 394 6.46 10.03 12.14
N LEU A 395 6.85 8.87 12.71
CA LEU A 395 6.00 7.67 12.69
C LEU A 395 4.66 7.85 13.43
N GLY A 396 4.53 8.91 14.25
CA GLY A 396 3.24 9.38 14.76
C GLY A 396 2.20 9.63 13.66
N TYR A 397 2.62 9.98 12.43
CA TYR A 397 1.74 10.16 11.27
C TYR A 397 1.17 8.85 10.71
N LEU A 398 1.73 7.71 11.12
CA LEU A 398 1.21 6.37 10.79
C LEU A 398 0.54 5.71 11.99
N GLY A 399 0.98 6.02 13.21
CA GLY A 399 0.45 5.45 14.44
C GLY A 399 0.93 4.02 14.69
N THR A 400 2.09 3.65 14.15
CA THR A 400 2.67 2.30 14.23
C THR A 400 4.14 2.37 14.60
N ARG A 401 4.69 1.26 15.11
CA ARG A 401 6.11 1.14 15.41
C ARG A 401 6.92 0.77 14.15
N PRO A 402 8.23 1.06 14.09
CA PRO A 402 9.06 0.74 12.92
C PRO A 402 8.95 -0.73 12.46
N GLU A 403 8.83 -1.67 13.40
CA GLU A 403 8.77 -3.13 13.16
C GLU A 403 7.44 -3.56 12.53
N GLU A 404 6.39 -2.74 12.68
CA GLU A 404 5.05 -3.03 12.20
C GLU A 404 4.72 -2.22 10.94
N THR A 405 5.44 -1.11 10.72
CA THR A 405 5.19 -0.17 9.64
C THR A 405 5.75 -0.71 8.31
N PRO A 406 4.95 -0.81 7.23
CA PRO A 406 5.50 -1.06 5.90
C PRO A 406 6.51 0.03 5.51
N ALA A 407 7.69 -0.35 5.03
CA ALA A 407 8.69 0.64 4.64
C ALA A 407 8.17 1.55 3.52
N SER A 408 7.36 1.04 2.57
CA SER A 408 6.68 1.87 1.57
C SER A 408 5.73 2.92 2.15
N SER A 409 5.06 2.63 3.27
CA SER A 409 4.21 3.61 3.98
C SER A 409 5.07 4.64 4.72
N ALA A 410 6.17 4.21 5.36
CA ALA A 410 7.14 5.15 5.94
C ALA A 410 7.79 6.03 4.88
N LEU A 411 8.12 5.50 3.70
CA LEU A 411 8.67 6.26 2.59
C LEU A 411 7.74 7.41 2.19
N THR A 412 6.44 7.13 2.09
CA THR A 412 5.45 8.09 1.60
C THR A 412 4.89 9.01 2.66
N ALA A 413 4.82 8.60 3.93
CA ALA A 413 4.20 9.36 5.02
C ALA A 413 5.18 9.86 6.10
N VAL A 414 6.46 9.47 6.05
CA VAL A 414 7.51 9.92 6.97
C VAL A 414 8.67 10.50 6.19
N VAL A 415 9.36 9.69 5.38
CA VAL A 415 10.58 10.10 4.68
C VAL A 415 10.29 11.23 3.69
N SER A 416 9.13 11.22 3.03
CA SER A 416 8.68 12.29 2.12
C SER A 416 8.72 13.69 2.74
N TYR A 417 8.51 13.83 4.05
CA TYR A 417 8.61 15.12 4.75
C TYR A 417 10.06 15.59 4.86
N TYR A 418 11.03 14.68 4.96
CA TYR A 418 12.46 15.01 4.88
C TYR A 418 12.87 15.37 3.45
N LEU A 419 12.29 14.70 2.44
CA LEU A 419 12.60 14.91 1.03
C LEU A 419 12.02 16.23 0.47
N HIS A 420 10.76 16.53 0.78
CA HIS A 420 9.98 17.58 0.12
C HIS A 420 9.40 18.62 1.09
N GLY A 421 9.57 18.43 2.39
CA GLY A 421 8.95 19.25 3.42
C GLY A 421 7.45 18.97 3.56
N GLY A 422 6.87 19.60 4.58
CA GLY A 422 5.44 19.58 4.82
C GLY A 422 4.84 20.99 4.77
N TYR A 423 3.53 21.06 4.60
CA TYR A 423 2.82 22.32 4.41
C TYR A 423 1.63 22.46 5.36
N PHE A 424 1.28 23.70 5.64
CA PHE A 424 0.13 24.09 6.43
C PHE A 424 -0.93 24.78 5.56
N PRO A 425 -2.23 24.51 5.77
CA PRO A 425 -3.31 25.19 5.06
C PRO A 425 -3.49 26.63 5.55
N LYS A 426 -3.20 27.62 4.70
CA LYS A 426 -3.40 29.05 4.96
C LYS A 426 -4.85 29.33 5.32
N GLY A 427 -5.10 30.11 6.36
CA GLY A 427 -6.43 30.38 6.92
C GLY A 427 -7.02 29.23 7.74
N GLY A 428 -6.21 28.20 8.03
CA GLY A 428 -6.64 27.00 8.74
C GLY A 428 -7.15 25.90 7.81
N ALA A 429 -7.25 24.69 8.34
CA ALA A 429 -7.69 23.50 7.61
C ALA A 429 -9.08 23.64 6.98
N GLN A 430 -10.00 24.37 7.61
CA GLN A 430 -11.35 24.60 7.10
C GLN A 430 -11.35 25.20 5.68
N ARG A 431 -10.41 26.12 5.37
CA ARG A 431 -10.38 26.82 4.09
C ARG A 431 -10.17 25.85 2.91
N PHE A 432 -9.39 24.80 3.09
CA PHE A 432 -9.19 23.80 2.04
C PHE A 432 -10.48 23.00 1.77
N SER A 433 -11.15 22.56 2.82
CA SER A 433 -12.44 21.85 2.71
C SER A 433 -13.53 22.75 2.09
N ASP A 434 -13.58 24.02 2.47
CA ASP A 434 -14.52 25.00 1.92
C ASP A 434 -14.27 25.28 0.44
N ALA A 435 -13.00 25.30 0.00
CA ALA A 435 -12.67 25.47 -1.41
C ALA A 435 -13.18 24.31 -2.27
N LEU A 436 -13.04 23.06 -1.79
CA LEU A 436 -13.57 21.89 -2.48
C LEU A 436 -15.10 21.91 -2.51
N LYS A 437 -15.76 22.28 -1.41
CA LYS A 437 -17.21 22.49 -1.36
C LYS A 437 -17.66 23.53 -2.40
N ALA A 438 -17.04 24.71 -2.39
CA ALA A 438 -17.38 25.80 -3.30
C ALA A 438 -17.15 25.41 -4.77
N PHE A 439 -16.12 24.61 -5.04
CA PHE A 439 -15.89 24.06 -6.37
C PHE A 439 -17.03 23.13 -6.81
N ILE A 440 -17.49 22.22 -5.94
CA ILE A 440 -18.63 21.33 -6.22
C ILE A 440 -19.89 22.15 -6.54
N GLU A 441 -20.21 23.12 -5.69
CA GLU A 441 -21.42 23.95 -5.83
C GLU A 441 -21.38 24.82 -7.10
N SER A 442 -20.22 25.39 -7.45
CA SER A 442 -20.06 26.18 -8.68
C SER A 442 -20.14 25.34 -9.96
N HIS A 443 -19.99 24.02 -9.87
CA HIS A 443 -20.12 23.08 -10.98
C HIS A 443 -21.44 22.28 -10.93
N GLY A 444 -22.47 22.81 -10.26
CA GLY A 444 -23.82 22.26 -10.25
C GLY A 444 -24.06 21.08 -9.30
N GLY A 445 -23.04 20.68 -8.53
CA GLY A 445 -23.22 19.75 -7.42
C GLY A 445 -23.90 20.42 -6.22
N LYS A 446 -24.36 19.62 -5.25
CA LYS A 446 -24.95 20.10 -4.00
C LYS A 446 -24.22 19.53 -2.79
N VAL A 447 -23.98 20.36 -1.78
CA VAL A 447 -23.38 19.93 -0.50
C VAL A 447 -24.32 20.33 0.64
N LEU A 448 -24.96 19.34 1.26
CA LEU A 448 -25.92 19.57 2.34
C LEU A 448 -25.30 19.18 3.69
N THR A 449 -25.09 20.16 4.57
CA THR A 449 -24.66 19.98 5.95
C THR A 449 -25.85 19.71 6.87
N MET A 450 -25.62 19.17 8.07
CA MET A 450 -26.68 18.72 8.99
C MET A 450 -27.67 17.71 8.38
N HIS A 451 -27.19 16.91 7.43
CA HIS A 451 -27.89 15.81 6.79
C HIS A 451 -27.15 14.50 7.06
N LYS A 452 -27.27 14.00 8.29
CA LYS A 452 -26.78 12.67 8.63
C LYS A 452 -27.53 11.64 7.79
N VAL A 453 -26.79 10.75 7.12
CA VAL A 453 -27.39 9.62 6.42
C VAL A 453 -27.74 8.54 7.44
N ASP A 454 -28.99 8.11 7.41
CA ASP A 454 -29.55 7.14 8.34
C ASP A 454 -29.40 5.72 7.79
N LYS A 455 -29.53 5.54 6.46
CA LYS A 455 -29.42 4.23 5.79
C LYS A 455 -28.96 4.38 4.34
N ILE A 456 -28.15 3.44 3.84
CA ILE A 456 -27.90 3.21 2.43
C ILE A 456 -28.93 2.20 1.92
N LEU A 457 -29.69 2.57 0.89
CA LEU A 457 -30.78 1.76 0.37
C LEU A 457 -30.23 0.71 -0.59
N ILE A 458 -30.50 -0.56 -0.32
CA ILE A 458 -29.98 -1.70 -1.07
C ILE A 458 -31.15 -2.57 -1.52
N GLU A 459 -31.09 -2.99 -2.77
CA GLU A 459 -32.05 -3.93 -3.38
C GLU A 459 -31.26 -4.95 -4.21
N ASN A 460 -31.42 -6.24 -3.92
CA ASN A 460 -30.74 -7.33 -4.63
C ASN A 460 -29.21 -7.12 -4.76
N GLY A 461 -28.56 -6.73 -3.66
CA GLY A 461 -27.12 -6.49 -3.63
C GLY A 461 -26.64 -5.25 -4.40
N THR A 462 -27.55 -4.35 -4.78
CA THR A 462 -27.24 -3.12 -5.53
C THR A 462 -27.76 -1.89 -4.80
N VAL A 463 -27.01 -0.80 -4.81
CA VAL A 463 -27.42 0.49 -4.26
C VAL A 463 -28.57 1.12 -5.05
N LYS A 464 -29.52 1.72 -4.34
CA LYS A 464 -30.64 2.52 -4.91
C LYS A 464 -30.66 3.97 -4.44
N GLY A 465 -29.83 4.33 -3.47
CA GLY A 465 -29.74 5.68 -2.94
C GLY A 465 -29.47 5.66 -1.43
N VAL A 466 -29.86 6.74 -0.77
CA VAL A 466 -29.70 6.90 0.68
C VAL A 466 -30.93 7.56 1.29
N MET A 467 -31.13 7.32 2.59
CA MET A 467 -32.14 8.01 3.39
C MET A 467 -31.45 8.95 4.37
N SER A 468 -31.96 10.19 4.46
CA SER A 468 -31.52 11.16 5.45
C SER A 468 -32.72 11.99 5.91
N ARG A 469 -32.93 12.07 7.22
CA ARG A 469 -34.02 12.86 7.84
C ARG A 469 -35.41 12.49 7.31
N GLY A 470 -35.64 11.20 7.07
CA GLY A 470 -36.89 10.68 6.50
C GLY A 470 -37.10 10.97 5.01
N LYS A 471 -36.15 11.66 4.34
CA LYS A 471 -36.17 11.91 2.90
C LYS A 471 -35.25 10.92 2.16
N VAL A 472 -35.69 10.46 0.99
CA VAL A 472 -34.93 9.54 0.14
C VAL A 472 -34.29 10.30 -1.01
N PHE A 473 -32.99 10.13 -1.18
CA PHE A 473 -32.23 10.61 -2.33
C PHE A 473 -31.80 9.40 -3.17
N ARG A 474 -32.13 9.39 -4.46
CA ARG A 474 -31.93 8.23 -5.36
C ARG A 474 -30.65 8.36 -6.16
N SER A 475 -29.90 7.26 -6.25
CA SER A 475 -28.73 7.11 -7.12
C SER A 475 -28.36 5.64 -7.24
N ASN A 476 -27.86 5.23 -8.41
CA ASN A 476 -27.26 3.90 -8.60
C ASN A 476 -25.79 3.84 -8.17
N VAL A 477 -25.20 4.99 -7.80
CA VAL A 477 -23.84 5.11 -7.29
C VAL A 477 -23.84 5.89 -5.98
N VAL A 478 -23.36 5.26 -4.91
CA VAL A 478 -23.10 5.89 -3.62
C VAL A 478 -21.62 5.72 -3.29
N VAL A 479 -20.97 6.81 -2.89
CA VAL A 479 -19.59 6.84 -2.41
C VAL A 479 -19.62 7.10 -0.91
N SER A 480 -19.26 6.11 -0.10
CA SER A 480 -19.13 6.27 1.33
C SER A 480 -17.73 6.75 1.69
N ASN A 481 -17.67 7.93 2.29
CA ASN A 481 -16.48 8.47 2.95
C ASN A 481 -16.56 8.32 4.49
N VAL A 482 -17.53 7.53 4.94
CA VAL A 482 -17.70 7.13 6.34
C VAL A 482 -16.77 5.95 6.62
N ASN A 483 -16.34 5.79 7.86
CA ASN A 483 -15.54 4.63 8.26
C ASN A 483 -16.19 3.31 7.76
N ALA A 484 -15.39 2.36 7.27
CA ALA A 484 -15.94 1.14 6.68
C ALA A 484 -16.73 0.28 7.68
N LYS A 485 -16.37 0.25 8.97
CA LYS A 485 -17.18 -0.45 9.98
C LYS A 485 -18.58 0.15 10.07
N MET A 486 -18.66 1.47 10.23
CA MET A 486 -19.93 2.20 10.27
C MET A 486 -20.73 2.03 8.96
N THR A 487 -20.05 2.12 7.81
CA THR A 487 -20.68 1.93 6.50
C THR A 487 -21.34 0.57 6.39
N PHE A 488 -20.63 -0.51 6.71
CA PHE A 488 -21.13 -1.86 6.49
C PHE A 488 -22.01 -2.39 7.62
N LEU A 489 -21.65 -2.14 8.87
CA LEU A 489 -22.35 -2.68 10.03
C LEU A 489 -23.59 -1.86 10.42
N GLU A 490 -23.65 -0.57 10.06
CA GLU A 490 -24.77 0.30 10.40
C GLU A 490 -25.54 0.79 9.16
N LEU A 491 -24.87 1.50 8.23
CA LEU A 491 -25.57 2.16 7.12
C LEU A 491 -26.10 1.17 6.07
N VAL A 492 -25.33 0.12 5.78
CA VAL A 492 -25.70 -0.98 4.88
C VAL A 492 -26.52 -2.04 5.64
N GLY A 493 -26.14 -2.34 6.88
CA GLY A 493 -26.72 -3.41 7.68
C GLY A 493 -26.13 -4.78 7.37
N GLU A 494 -25.81 -5.55 8.41
CA GLU A 494 -25.18 -6.87 8.30
C GLU A 494 -26.02 -7.86 7.48
N GLU A 495 -27.35 -7.68 7.45
CA GLU A 495 -28.29 -8.52 6.72
C GLU A 495 -28.09 -8.50 5.18
N ASN A 496 -27.43 -7.47 4.66
CA ASN A 496 -27.16 -7.30 3.23
C ASN A 496 -25.79 -7.86 2.79
N LEU A 497 -25.04 -8.49 3.70
CA LEU A 497 -23.63 -8.85 3.50
C LEU A 497 -23.37 -10.33 3.80
N ASP A 498 -22.40 -10.90 3.09
CA ASP A 498 -21.89 -12.25 3.40
C ASP A 498 -21.30 -12.28 4.82
N ARG A 499 -21.61 -13.33 5.59
CA ARG A 499 -21.10 -13.52 6.96
C ARG A 499 -19.59 -13.36 7.08
N GLY A 500 -18.83 -13.93 6.14
CA GLY A 500 -17.36 -13.82 6.14
C GLY A 500 -16.85 -12.40 5.90
N PHE A 501 -17.60 -11.58 5.14
CA PHE A 501 -17.27 -10.16 4.94
C PHE A 501 -17.57 -9.35 6.21
N VAL A 502 -18.69 -9.64 6.90
CA VAL A 502 -19.02 -9.03 8.19
C VAL A 502 -17.96 -9.33 9.25
N GLU A 503 -17.55 -10.59 9.39
CA GLU A 503 -16.49 -11.02 10.31
C GLU A 503 -15.16 -10.33 9.99
N TYR A 504 -14.82 -10.22 8.70
CA TYR A 504 -13.68 -9.44 8.23
C TYR A 504 -13.74 -7.97 8.68
N ILE A 505 -14.85 -7.26 8.42
CA ILE A 505 -15.00 -5.85 8.79
C ILE A 505 -14.94 -5.66 10.31
N LYS A 506 -15.55 -6.56 11.10
CA LYS A 506 -15.48 -6.54 12.56
C LYS A 506 -14.05 -6.72 13.07
N SER A 507 -13.26 -7.57 12.42
CA SER A 507 -11.87 -7.87 12.80
C SER A 507 -10.89 -6.71 12.59
N LEU A 508 -11.24 -5.72 11.75
CA LEU A 508 -10.35 -4.58 11.47
C LEU A 508 -10.08 -3.78 12.75
N LYS A 509 -8.82 -3.65 13.13
CA LYS A 509 -8.42 -2.87 14.30
C LYS A 509 -8.40 -1.38 13.95
N MET A 510 -8.95 -0.53 14.83
CA MET A 510 -8.87 0.92 14.68
C MET A 510 -7.44 1.43 14.87
N SER A 511 -7.09 2.54 14.21
CA SER A 511 -5.79 3.19 14.45
C SER A 511 -5.75 3.81 15.85
N PRO A 512 -4.56 4.18 16.37
CA PRO A 512 -4.50 5.02 17.56
C PRO A 512 -5.27 6.33 17.40
N SER A 513 -5.59 6.94 18.55
CA SER A 513 -6.16 8.27 18.66
C SER A 513 -5.16 9.19 19.38
N VAL A 514 -5.57 10.44 19.61
CA VAL A 514 -4.74 11.48 20.24
C VAL A 514 -5.52 12.22 21.32
N PHE A 515 -4.78 12.90 22.18
CA PHE A 515 -5.30 13.95 23.05
C PHE A 515 -4.69 15.27 22.61
N MET A 516 -5.52 16.31 22.44
CA MET A 516 -5.09 17.62 21.94
C MET A 516 -5.49 18.72 22.93
N VAL A 517 -4.59 19.68 23.16
CA VAL A 517 -4.83 20.92 23.91
C VAL A 517 -4.68 22.09 22.96
N PHE A 518 -5.66 22.98 22.97
CA PHE A 518 -5.70 24.19 22.14
C PHE A 518 -5.51 25.41 23.03
N LEU A 519 -4.47 26.19 22.77
CA LEU A 519 -4.12 27.37 23.58
C LEU A 519 -4.09 28.62 22.73
N GLY A 520 -4.85 29.64 23.12
CA GLY A 520 -4.59 31.00 22.69
C GLY A 520 -3.73 31.66 23.76
N VAL A 521 -2.58 32.21 23.37
CA VAL A 521 -1.64 32.84 24.31
C VAL A 521 -1.32 34.27 23.91
N ASP A 522 -1.16 35.16 24.88
CA ASP A 522 -0.76 36.57 24.68
C ASP A 522 0.77 36.73 24.67
N MET A 523 1.43 35.85 23.92
CA MET A 523 2.88 35.77 23.78
C MET A 523 3.29 35.77 22.32
N ASP A 524 4.34 36.52 21.98
CA ASP A 524 4.98 36.45 20.66
C ASP A 524 5.86 35.19 20.57
N LEU A 525 5.47 34.28 19.68
CA LEU A 525 6.18 33.03 19.42
C LEU A 525 6.80 32.99 18.03
N SER A 526 6.88 34.10 17.30
CA SER A 526 7.37 34.16 15.91
C SER A 526 8.78 33.58 15.72
N GLY A 527 9.62 33.62 16.76
CA GLY A 527 10.96 33.02 16.79
C GLY A 527 10.98 31.48 16.79
N TYR A 528 9.85 30.82 17.09
CA TYR A 528 9.73 29.36 17.08
C TYR A 528 9.35 28.84 15.68
N PRO A 529 9.70 27.58 15.35
CA PRO A 529 9.22 26.92 14.14
C PRO A 529 7.70 26.68 14.21
N THR A 530 7.10 26.29 13.09
CA THR A 530 5.66 26.00 13.05
C THR A 530 5.31 24.73 13.80
N ILE A 531 6.16 23.70 13.69
CA ILE A 531 5.98 22.40 14.34
C ILE A 531 7.24 22.05 15.13
N ILE A 532 7.04 21.62 16.36
CA ILE A 532 8.08 21.06 17.23
C ILE A 532 7.66 19.64 17.59
N GLU A 533 8.41 18.64 17.17
CA GLU A 533 8.24 17.25 17.62
C GLU A 533 9.24 16.99 18.75
N ASP A 534 8.74 16.83 19.96
CA ASP A 534 9.54 16.48 21.13
C ASP A 534 9.53 14.97 21.34
N LEU A 535 10.64 14.34 20.95
CA LEU A 535 10.85 12.91 21.05
C LEU A 535 11.16 12.46 22.48
N ASP A 536 11.67 13.37 23.31
CA ASP A 536 12.04 13.07 24.70
C ASP A 536 10.77 12.94 25.56
N ASP A 537 9.83 13.89 25.44
CA ASP A 537 8.56 13.88 26.17
C ASP A 537 7.36 13.29 25.40
N ARG A 538 7.58 12.89 24.13
CA ARG A 538 6.58 12.29 23.21
C ARG A 538 5.35 13.17 22.99
N LEU A 539 5.56 14.41 22.58
CA LEU A 539 4.50 15.35 22.24
C LEU A 539 4.87 16.17 21.00
N SER A 540 3.85 16.67 20.31
CA SER A 540 4.00 17.64 19.23
C SER A 540 3.39 18.98 19.64
N ILE A 541 4.09 20.08 19.34
CA ILE A 541 3.60 21.46 19.51
C ILE A 541 3.49 22.08 18.12
N VAL A 542 2.28 22.49 17.77
CA VAL A 542 1.96 23.15 16.51
C VAL A 542 1.57 24.59 16.81
N ILE A 543 2.42 25.54 16.42
CA ILE A 543 2.17 26.97 16.56
C ILE A 543 1.52 27.45 15.26
N ASN A 544 0.21 27.25 15.15
CA ASN A 544 -0.55 27.49 13.91
C ASN A 544 -0.33 28.90 13.36
N SER A 545 -0.25 29.90 14.24
CA SER A 545 -0.06 31.30 13.87
C SER A 545 1.33 31.62 13.31
N ASN A 546 2.32 30.73 13.51
CA ASN A 546 3.64 30.87 12.89
C ASN A 546 3.64 30.38 11.44
N ALA A 547 2.70 29.53 11.05
CA ALA A 547 2.43 29.25 9.63
C ALA A 547 1.60 30.39 9.02
N ASP A 548 0.56 30.84 9.71
CA ASP A 548 -0.33 31.89 9.23
C ASP A 548 -0.73 32.86 10.36
N PRO A 549 -0.19 34.10 10.38
CA PRO A 549 -0.48 35.07 11.42
C PRO A 549 -1.97 35.42 11.59
N SER A 550 -2.83 35.15 10.60
CA SER A 550 -4.27 35.42 10.71
C SER A 550 -5.00 34.52 11.71
N LEU A 551 -4.36 33.46 12.21
CA LEU A 551 -4.97 32.51 13.14
C LEU A 551 -4.95 32.95 14.61
N ALA A 552 -4.28 34.07 14.92
CA ALA A 552 -4.25 34.67 16.24
C ALA A 552 -4.30 36.20 16.16
N PRO A 553 -4.75 36.89 17.23
CA PRO A 553 -4.60 38.33 17.35
C PRO A 553 -3.13 38.78 17.24
N LYS A 554 -2.90 40.04 16.85
CA LYS A 554 -1.54 40.60 16.75
C LYS A 554 -0.84 40.54 18.11
N GLY A 555 0.40 40.03 18.14
CA GLY A 555 1.19 39.86 19.36
C GLY A 555 0.81 38.64 20.20
N ALA A 556 -0.11 37.80 19.71
CA ALA A 556 -0.57 36.58 20.34
C ALA A 556 -0.28 35.37 19.43
N ALA A 557 -0.41 34.16 19.97
CA ALA A 557 -0.21 32.92 19.23
C ALA A 557 -1.31 31.89 19.49
N SER A 558 -1.62 31.09 18.47
CA SER A 558 -2.55 29.96 18.55
C SER A 558 -1.77 28.65 18.50
N ILE A 559 -1.75 27.90 19.59
CA ILE A 559 -0.95 26.69 19.78
C ILE A 559 -1.87 25.47 19.87
N THR A 560 -1.40 24.35 19.33
CA THR A 560 -2.01 23.04 19.51
C THR A 560 -0.94 22.07 20.00
N ILE A 561 -1.14 21.50 21.19
CA ILE A 561 -0.25 20.50 21.78
C ILE A 561 -0.93 19.15 21.68
N LEU A 562 -0.26 18.11 21.19
CA LEU A 562 -0.85 16.78 21.07
C LEU A 562 0.08 15.66 21.47
N THR A 563 -0.52 14.55 21.93
CA THR A 563 0.15 13.29 22.22
C THR A 563 -0.77 12.12 21.90
N GLY A 564 -0.21 10.92 21.74
CA GLY A 564 -0.98 9.70 21.53
C GLY A 564 -1.88 9.38 22.73
N ALA A 565 -3.09 8.87 22.46
CA ALA A 565 -4.05 8.54 23.50
C ALA A 565 -4.86 7.29 23.14
N ASN A 566 -5.17 6.47 24.14
CA ASN A 566 -6.07 5.33 23.98
C ASN A 566 -7.50 5.74 24.31
N TYR A 567 -8.45 5.34 23.47
CA TYR A 567 -9.87 5.65 23.65
C TYR A 567 -10.45 5.11 24.97
N HIS A 568 -10.02 3.93 25.40
CA HIS A 568 -10.54 3.24 26.57
C HIS A 568 -10.04 3.83 27.89
N ASP A 569 -9.02 4.69 27.87
CA ASP A 569 -8.53 5.41 29.06
C ASP A 569 -9.47 6.56 29.46
N PHE A 570 -10.46 6.90 28.62
CA PHE A 570 -11.39 8.00 28.87
C PHE A 570 -12.76 7.47 29.31
N PRO A 571 -13.25 7.90 30.49
CA PRO A 571 -14.62 7.66 30.94
C PRO A 571 -15.66 8.20 29.95
N GLU A 572 -16.92 7.87 30.21
CA GLU A 572 -18.03 8.39 29.42
C GLU A 572 -18.02 9.92 29.41
N ARG A 573 -18.24 10.49 28.23
CA ARG A 573 -18.11 11.92 27.99
C ARG A 573 -19.08 12.71 28.86
N ALA A 574 -18.66 13.91 29.27
CA ALA A 574 -19.42 14.83 30.11
C ALA A 574 -19.69 14.38 31.56
N THR A 575 -19.21 13.21 31.98
CA THR A 575 -19.15 12.84 33.41
C THR A 575 -18.12 13.70 34.15
N LYS A 576 -18.27 13.84 35.48
CA LYS A 576 -17.29 14.54 36.32
C LYS A 576 -15.89 13.92 36.20
N GLU A 577 -15.83 12.59 36.14
CA GLU A 577 -14.58 11.84 35.99
C GLU A 577 -13.90 12.14 34.65
N TYR A 578 -14.65 12.12 33.54
CA TYR A 578 -14.14 12.50 32.22
C TYR A 578 -13.55 13.92 32.22
N LEU A 579 -14.25 14.88 32.83
CA LEU A 579 -13.77 16.26 32.92
C LEU A 579 -12.49 16.37 33.76
N ALA A 580 -12.39 15.61 34.85
CA ALA A 580 -11.18 15.57 35.69
C ALA A 580 -9.99 14.96 34.95
N VAL A 581 -10.17 13.82 34.27
CA VAL A 581 -9.11 13.18 33.44
C VAL A 581 -8.67 14.12 32.33
N LYS A 582 -9.63 14.72 31.61
CA LYS A 582 -9.35 15.69 30.53
C LYS A 582 -8.56 16.90 31.06
N LYS A 583 -8.94 17.45 32.20
CA LYS A 583 -8.23 18.58 32.83
C LYS A 583 -6.81 18.20 33.22
N ARG A 584 -6.62 17.07 33.91
CA ARG A 584 -5.31 16.57 34.36
C ARG A 584 -4.35 16.35 33.18
N LEU A 585 -4.82 15.72 32.11
CA LEU A 585 -3.98 15.49 30.92
C LEU A 585 -3.61 16.81 30.22
N ALA A 586 -4.54 17.78 30.17
CA ALA A 586 -4.23 19.09 29.62
C ALA A 586 -3.14 19.80 30.43
N GLU A 587 -3.23 19.78 31.76
CA GLU A 587 -2.22 20.37 32.66
C GLU A 587 -0.85 19.70 32.47
N ILE A 588 -0.80 18.37 32.34
CA ILE A 588 0.45 17.64 32.07
C ILE A 588 1.08 18.07 30.74
N LEU A 589 0.28 18.21 29.67
CA LEU A 589 0.80 18.61 28.37
C LEU A 589 1.27 20.08 28.35
N ILE A 590 0.55 20.97 29.02
CA ILE A 590 0.97 22.37 29.18
C ILE A 590 2.30 22.42 29.94
N TRP A 591 2.42 21.68 31.04
CA TRP A 591 3.66 21.61 31.83
C TRP A 591 4.85 21.10 31.01
N LYS A 592 4.66 20.05 30.20
CA LYS A 592 5.70 19.56 29.29
C LYS A 592 6.08 20.60 28.23
N ALA A 593 5.09 21.19 27.58
CA ALA A 593 5.31 22.22 26.57
C ALA A 593 6.03 23.46 27.12
N GLU A 594 5.82 23.80 28.39
CA GLU A 594 6.49 24.93 29.06
C GLU A 594 8.01 24.74 29.22
N ARG A 595 8.50 23.49 29.16
CA ARG A 595 9.94 23.20 29.13
C ARG A 595 10.60 23.66 27.81
N ILE A 596 9.82 23.76 26.73
CA ILE A 596 10.25 24.23 25.41
C ILE A 596 9.90 25.72 25.22
N ILE A 597 8.74 26.14 25.74
CA ILE A 597 8.23 27.51 25.65
C ILE A 597 8.11 28.06 27.08
N PRO A 598 9.17 28.71 27.61
CA PRO A 598 9.18 29.17 29.00
C PRO A 598 8.03 30.13 29.32
N ASN A 599 7.46 29.99 30.52
CA ASN A 599 6.31 30.77 31.02
C ASN A 599 4.99 30.57 30.25
N LEU A 600 4.87 29.54 29.40
CA LEU A 600 3.67 29.28 28.60
C LEU A 600 2.37 29.37 29.41
N SER A 601 2.31 28.71 30.58
CA SER A 601 1.10 28.65 31.40
C SER A 601 0.61 30.02 31.90
N LYS A 602 1.51 30.99 32.08
CA LYS A 602 1.18 32.34 32.57
C LYS A 602 0.49 33.21 31.53
N HIS A 603 0.62 32.85 30.25
CA HIS A 603 0.16 33.62 29.10
C HIS A 603 -1.10 33.04 28.43
N ILE A 604 -1.72 32.01 29.03
CA ILE A 604 -2.91 31.36 28.46
C ILE A 604 -4.15 32.25 28.65
N VAL A 605 -4.74 32.71 27.54
CA VAL A 605 -6.00 33.48 27.51
C VAL A 605 -7.20 32.67 27.02
N VAL A 606 -6.93 31.58 26.30
CA VAL A 606 -7.90 30.58 25.83
C VAL A 606 -7.31 29.19 26.04
N GLN A 607 -8.09 28.28 26.61
CA GLN A 607 -7.74 26.86 26.70
C GLN A 607 -8.96 26.01 26.35
N ASP A 608 -8.77 25.04 25.46
CA ASP A 608 -9.71 23.95 25.20
C ASP A 608 -8.92 22.64 25.02
N ALA A 609 -9.60 21.50 25.02
CA ALA A 609 -8.96 20.21 24.73
C ALA A 609 -9.92 19.23 24.03
N ALA A 610 -9.36 18.29 23.29
CA ALA A 610 -10.08 17.19 22.65
C ALA A 610 -9.49 15.84 23.08
N THR A 611 -10.38 14.89 23.34
CA THR A 611 -10.03 13.49 23.67
C THR A 611 -10.47 12.57 22.52
N PRO A 612 -10.08 11.29 22.53
CA PRO A 612 -10.64 10.28 21.60
C PRO A 612 -12.18 10.29 21.54
N ARG A 613 -12.85 10.40 22.70
CA ARG A 613 -14.32 10.57 22.81
C ARG A 613 -14.84 11.87 22.18
N THR A 614 -14.04 12.94 22.18
CA THR A 614 -14.38 14.18 21.47
C THR A 614 -14.36 13.95 19.97
N PHE A 615 -13.30 13.33 19.44
CA PHE A 615 -13.20 13.04 18.00
C PHE A 615 -14.36 12.18 17.52
N GLU A 616 -14.63 11.06 18.20
CA GLU A 616 -15.75 10.18 17.86
C GLU A 616 -17.09 10.91 17.82
N ARG A 617 -17.37 11.82 18.77
CA ARG A 617 -18.61 12.62 18.74
C ARG A 617 -18.74 13.41 17.44
N TYR A 618 -17.68 14.15 17.07
CA TYR A 618 -17.76 15.14 16.01
C TYR A 618 -17.57 14.54 14.61
N THR A 619 -16.85 13.43 14.49
CA THR A 619 -16.54 12.80 13.19
C THR A 619 -17.29 11.48 12.98
N SER A 620 -17.91 10.90 14.02
CA SER A 620 -18.43 9.53 14.04
C SER A 620 -17.39 8.47 13.69
N MET A 621 -16.10 8.81 13.83
CA MET A 621 -15.02 7.85 13.66
C MET A 621 -14.94 6.99 14.92
N PRO A 622 -15.13 5.65 14.81
CA PRO A 622 -15.07 4.77 15.96
C PRO A 622 -13.76 4.94 16.72
N GLU A 623 -13.83 4.92 18.05
CA GLU A 623 -12.68 5.08 18.95
C GLU A 623 -11.93 6.43 18.78
N GLY A 624 -12.50 7.39 18.02
CA GLY A 624 -11.84 8.65 17.70
C GLY A 624 -10.54 8.48 16.89
N ALA A 625 -10.39 7.36 16.19
CA ALA A 625 -9.17 6.95 15.49
C ALA A 625 -8.76 7.93 14.37
N ILE A 626 -7.57 8.50 14.41
CA ILE A 626 -7.18 9.58 13.48
C ILE A 626 -6.80 9.10 12.06
N TYR A 627 -6.56 7.80 11.87
CA TYR A 627 -6.19 7.18 10.58
C TYR A 627 -7.14 6.04 10.18
N SER A 628 -8.36 6.03 10.71
CA SER A 628 -9.36 4.97 10.52
C SER A 628 -8.89 3.63 11.10
N PHE A 629 -8.15 2.84 10.33
CA PHE A 629 -7.66 1.51 10.76
C PHE A 629 -6.17 1.51 11.03
N ASP A 630 -5.71 0.54 11.79
CA ASP A 630 -4.31 0.25 12.06
C ASP A 630 -3.49 0.21 10.74
N GLN A 631 -2.29 0.80 10.74
CA GLN A 631 -1.46 0.93 9.53
C GLN A 631 -0.33 -0.10 9.45
N SER A 632 -0.38 -1.15 10.27
CA SER A 632 0.64 -2.20 10.29
C SER A 632 0.61 -3.02 9.00
N ILE A 633 1.74 -3.63 8.65
CA ILE A 633 1.96 -4.38 7.41
C ILE A 633 0.99 -5.54 7.17
N ASN A 634 0.39 -6.07 8.22
CA ASN A 634 -0.59 -7.16 8.13
C ASN A 634 -2.05 -6.67 8.00
N THR A 635 -2.30 -5.36 8.12
CA THR A 635 -3.65 -4.81 8.05
C THR A 635 -4.12 -4.75 6.60
N LYS A 636 -5.14 -5.54 6.28
CA LYS A 636 -5.78 -5.54 4.95
C LYS A 636 -7.01 -4.65 4.95
N ARG A 637 -6.87 -3.43 4.42
CA ARG A 637 -8.00 -2.50 4.27
C ARG A 637 -9.01 -2.99 3.22
N PRO A 638 -10.30 -2.65 3.37
CA PRO A 638 -11.30 -2.96 2.36
C PRO A 638 -10.95 -2.32 1.03
N TYR A 639 -11.22 -3.03 -0.06
CA TYR A 639 -11.10 -2.49 -1.40
C TYR A 639 -12.13 -1.37 -1.63
N PHE A 640 -11.79 -0.40 -2.48
CA PHE A 640 -12.66 0.77 -2.69
C PHE A 640 -13.96 0.43 -3.44
N LYS A 641 -14.02 -0.70 -4.16
CA LYS A 641 -15.26 -1.29 -4.69
C LYS A 641 -15.73 -2.38 -3.75
N THR A 642 -16.97 -2.27 -3.30
CA THR A 642 -17.50 -3.12 -2.23
C THR A 642 -18.29 -4.33 -2.77
N PRO A 643 -18.70 -5.28 -1.90
CA PRO A 643 -19.62 -6.35 -2.28
C PRO A 643 -20.98 -5.87 -2.79
N ILE A 644 -21.39 -4.65 -2.42
CA ILE A 644 -22.65 -4.06 -2.89
C ILE A 644 -22.37 -3.29 -4.19
N LYS A 645 -23.02 -3.70 -5.28
CA LYS A 645 -22.86 -3.05 -6.58
C LYS A 645 -23.31 -1.60 -6.50
N GLY A 646 -22.49 -0.68 -6.99
CA GLY A 646 -22.73 0.76 -6.95
C GLY A 646 -22.29 1.44 -5.65
N LEU A 647 -21.86 0.69 -4.62
CA LEU A 647 -21.29 1.28 -3.39
C LEU A 647 -19.76 1.30 -3.46
N TYR A 648 -19.20 2.50 -3.44
CA TYR A 648 -17.76 2.76 -3.34
C TYR A 648 -17.38 3.18 -1.92
N LEU A 649 -16.12 2.94 -1.54
CA LEU A 649 -15.46 3.56 -0.38
C LEU A 649 -14.46 4.61 -0.85
N VAL A 650 -14.29 5.65 -0.05
CA VAL A 650 -13.26 6.67 -0.26
C VAL A 650 -12.69 7.12 1.09
N GLY A 651 -11.50 7.70 1.09
CA GLY A 651 -10.85 8.22 2.28
C GLY A 651 -10.09 7.15 3.06
N ALA A 652 -9.90 7.38 4.36
CA ALA A 652 -8.92 6.65 5.16
C ALA A 652 -9.24 5.16 5.39
N SER A 653 -10.48 4.72 5.17
CA SER A 653 -10.84 3.31 5.34
C SER A 653 -10.38 2.39 4.21
N THR A 654 -9.97 2.93 3.06
CA THR A 654 -9.49 2.14 1.91
C THR A 654 -8.09 2.59 1.49
N PHE A 655 -7.57 2.06 0.39
CA PHE A 655 -6.27 2.44 -0.15
C PHE A 655 -6.22 3.96 -0.44
N PRO A 656 -5.10 4.65 -0.14
CA PRO A 656 -3.87 4.10 0.44
C PRO A 656 -3.83 4.08 1.98
N GLY A 657 -4.72 4.81 2.65
CA GLY A 657 -4.79 4.84 4.11
C GLY A 657 -5.08 6.23 4.67
N GLY A 658 -4.59 6.50 5.88
CA GLY A 658 -4.82 7.76 6.58
C GLY A 658 -3.94 8.91 6.10
N GLY A 659 -4.37 10.15 6.34
CA GLY A 659 -3.67 11.38 5.94
C GLY A 659 -4.36 12.14 4.79
N ILE A 660 -4.02 13.42 4.64
CA ILE A 660 -4.66 14.30 3.63
C ILE A 660 -4.29 13.87 2.21
N GLU A 661 -3.00 13.67 1.92
CA GLU A 661 -2.54 13.18 0.62
C GLU A 661 -3.17 11.83 0.27
N ALA A 662 -3.20 10.90 1.24
CA ALA A 662 -3.83 9.60 1.08
C ALA A 662 -5.33 9.69 0.77
N ALA A 663 -6.06 10.55 1.49
CA ALA A 663 -7.47 10.78 1.22
C ALA A 663 -7.72 11.38 -0.16
N VAL A 664 -6.86 12.31 -0.62
CA VAL A 664 -6.90 12.86 -1.97
C VAL A 664 -6.66 11.77 -3.02
N ILE A 665 -5.64 10.92 -2.83
CA ILE A 665 -5.37 9.78 -3.72
C ILE A 665 -6.61 8.89 -3.85
N SER A 666 -7.21 8.53 -2.71
CA SER A 666 -8.43 7.72 -2.66
C SER A 666 -9.59 8.37 -3.43
N GLY A 667 -9.79 9.67 -3.28
CA GLY A 667 -10.81 10.45 -4.00
C GLY A 667 -10.59 10.48 -5.51
N ILE A 668 -9.34 10.67 -5.95
CA ILE A 668 -8.97 10.64 -7.37
C ILE A 668 -9.23 9.26 -7.97
N ILE A 669 -8.81 8.18 -7.29
CA ILE A 669 -9.04 6.80 -7.73
C ILE A 669 -10.54 6.51 -7.88
N CYS A 670 -11.35 6.87 -6.88
CA CYS A 670 -12.79 6.63 -6.90
C CYS A 670 -13.46 7.39 -8.06
N ALA A 671 -13.13 8.68 -8.24
CA ALA A 671 -13.64 9.44 -9.38
C ALA A 671 -13.24 8.79 -10.71
N ASN A 672 -11.97 8.42 -10.87
CA ASN A 672 -11.45 7.77 -12.07
C ASN A 672 -12.20 6.48 -12.42
N ASP A 673 -12.50 5.62 -11.44
CA ASP A 673 -13.29 4.40 -11.72
C ASP A 673 -14.73 4.72 -12.15
N ILE A 674 -15.39 5.69 -11.50
CA ILE A 674 -16.78 6.07 -11.81
C ILE A 674 -16.89 6.59 -13.25
N TYR A 675 -15.95 7.43 -13.72
CA TYR A 675 -15.97 7.89 -15.12
C TYR A 675 -15.21 6.97 -16.10
N LYS A 676 -14.86 5.75 -15.67
CA LYS A 676 -14.30 4.64 -16.47
C LYS A 676 -12.87 4.84 -16.98
N TRP A 677 -12.01 5.47 -16.17
CA TRP A 677 -10.57 5.62 -16.43
C TRP A 677 -10.25 6.22 -17.81
N LYS A 678 -11.16 7.05 -18.34
CA LYS A 678 -10.93 7.74 -19.61
C LYS A 678 -9.75 8.70 -19.45
N LEU A 679 -8.64 8.39 -20.12
CA LEU A 679 -7.51 9.31 -20.23
C LEU A 679 -8.00 10.62 -20.87
N LYS A 680 -7.44 11.73 -20.39
CA LYS A 680 -7.72 13.05 -20.96
C LYS A 680 -7.18 13.19 -22.38
#